data_AF-A0AAD9G770-F1
#
_entry.id   AF-A0AAD9G770-F1
#
_cell.length_a   1.000
_cell.length_b   1.000
_cell.length_c   1.000
_cell.angle_alpha   90.00
_cell.angle_beta   90.00
_cell.angle_gamma   90.00
#
_symmetry.space_group_name_H-M   'P 1'
#
loop_
_entity.id
_entity.type
_entity.pdbx_description
1 polymer ?
#
loop_
_entity_poly.entity_id
_entity_poly.type
_entity_poly.pdbx_seq_one_letter_code
_entity_poly.pdbx_strand_id
1 'polypeptide(L)'
;MSQILRGYGVGFRIRPLAYLCIMLLTFGFQLFSDPVNALMVGNVTQCVKKGDTEPNPFTCEKRSHINIDVYGGLKAYDYVLRHKDNPNKGLYIHLYTADTMIIYPLTYISDVPLMYKEHNISKTYSEMNGQCSKCEKITHAKCTTMDNIPPYLRSQFKEKICCSCNVNVSDSSPRAEFSCRGITSALMIGTCTNMTCLEVVEPWYSLFKPKYPPDILRRIFVDVFEFDGDNDIIPDGKKDLITSQLTIVAKKGYVDSSASEEDRLFLKKPVFKDGHFKATLSQNVTFAKCGKYNMCPILVDHMFIDEIDVSFKIIKSSFVDGNAPKKLEEYVAIPSWPDTNPTVQGCSRKFDCIDPTWKEQQIATPVDENPRVNRMERCAYNIRAVEGHAIDTTGVSCDKIGVSLGTWGNEGRLCNSHKGSCIQNQLGWYLEEKGEAAKLPRMYDAPPLIMRKGGSKTEKSEAVNEWQDRNIVQAISYTIKEADVSRIEINSFHGNVTEIISNSFGFIVRAIIEGDCVLASNESCLVIVTTKNTGKDPAPYAHRVHCYEGEINERAVAATKEYSVDIEGNDTSTIKMPLLIMDIEVSEPLSCEVQLYSGGKDLIDSVTVPLNLAAPKATMGPDTRSQDSVTNPASNIGDDDTGTIDYDGQCHCTGFAVFCFISNFSPCMRHFFDSYYKWFVIVIAVVVTLLLLPILIPLLRCLFGRIIASMRSMRSRRDAEVILSTRSNIPDFNRV
;
A
#
# COMPACT_ATOMS: atom_id res chain seq x y z
N MET A 1 -9.15 -27.30 29.57
CA MET A 1 -8.83 -27.68 30.96
C MET A 1 -10.12 -27.62 31.76
N SER A 2 -10.68 -28.75 32.20
CA SER A 2 -11.76 -28.80 33.19
C SER A 2 -11.36 -29.74 34.30
N GLN A 3 -11.46 -29.28 35.55
CA GLN A 3 -11.20 -30.01 36.79
C GLN A 3 -9.77 -30.56 36.99
N ILE A 4 -9.05 -29.98 37.96
CA ILE A 4 -8.43 -30.66 39.11
C ILE A 4 -7.73 -29.61 40.01
N LEU A 5 -7.84 -29.81 41.33
CA LEU A 5 -7.18 -29.10 42.46
C LEU A 5 -7.64 -27.68 42.88
N ARG A 6 -8.20 -27.62 44.11
CA ARG A 6 -8.23 -26.48 45.05
C ARG A 6 -7.40 -26.83 46.30
N GLY A 7 -6.82 -25.81 46.96
CA GLY A 7 -6.14 -25.88 48.28
C GLY A 7 -4.65 -26.26 48.18
N TYR A 8 -3.66 -25.64 48.84
CA TYR A 8 -3.58 -24.54 49.83
C TYR A 8 -2.26 -23.75 49.59
N GLY A 9 -1.95 -22.57 50.15
CA GLY A 9 -2.73 -21.62 50.97
C GLY A 9 -1.83 -20.80 51.92
N VAL A 10 -1.79 -19.46 51.75
CA VAL A 10 -0.94 -18.48 52.50
C VAL A 10 0.58 -18.59 52.21
N GLY A 11 1.37 -17.54 51.96
CA GLY A 11 1.06 -16.12 51.70
C GLY A 11 2.28 -15.20 51.99
N PHE A 12 2.68 -14.36 51.03
CA PHE A 12 3.61 -13.24 51.28
C PHE A 12 3.05 -11.95 50.66
N ARG A 13 3.00 -10.88 51.46
CA ARG A 13 2.31 -9.63 51.12
C ARG A 13 3.26 -8.63 50.44
N ILE A 14 2.98 -8.30 49.18
CA ILE A 14 3.28 -6.97 48.62
C ILE A 14 1.92 -6.29 48.42
N ARG A 15 1.74 -5.06 48.92
CA ARG A 15 0.40 -4.44 48.99
C ARG A 15 -0.07 -3.99 47.58
N PRO A 16 -1.26 -4.42 47.12
CA PRO A 16 -1.70 -4.16 45.74
C PRO A 16 -2.04 -2.69 45.45
N LEU A 17 -2.29 -1.84 46.46
CA LEU A 17 -2.59 -0.41 46.24
C LEU A 17 -1.47 0.36 45.54
N ALA A 18 -0.20 -0.01 45.73
CA ALA A 18 0.92 0.73 45.14
C ALA A 18 0.98 0.56 43.61
N TYR A 19 0.77 -0.67 43.11
CA TYR A 19 0.68 -0.92 41.68
C TYR A 19 -0.62 -0.39 41.07
N LEU A 20 -1.73 -0.43 41.82
CA LEU A 20 -3.00 0.13 41.35
C LEU A 20 -2.91 1.65 41.12
N CYS A 21 -2.33 2.41 42.06
CA CYS A 21 -2.13 3.86 41.86
C CYS A 21 -1.15 4.17 40.73
N ILE A 22 -0.05 3.44 40.59
CA ILE A 22 0.96 3.71 39.56
C ILE A 22 0.43 3.35 38.16
N MET A 23 -0.34 2.27 38.00
CA MET A 23 -0.98 1.91 36.72
C MET A 23 -2.16 2.84 36.39
N LEU A 24 -2.97 3.25 37.37
CA LEU A 24 -4.08 4.19 37.13
C LEU A 24 -3.57 5.60 36.77
N LEU A 25 -2.45 6.05 37.34
CA LEU A 25 -1.83 7.33 36.98
C LEU A 25 -1.12 7.31 35.62
N THR A 26 -0.62 6.17 35.14
CA THR A 26 0.00 6.07 33.80
C THR A 26 -1.01 5.81 32.69
N PHE A 27 -2.06 5.02 32.92
CA PHE A 27 -3.15 4.84 31.93
C PHE A 27 -4.12 6.04 31.89
N GLY A 28 -4.39 6.69 33.03
CA GLY A 28 -5.37 7.78 33.12
C GLY A 28 -4.99 9.07 32.37
N PHE A 29 -3.71 9.27 32.03
CA PHE A 29 -3.22 10.50 31.39
C PHE A 29 -2.83 10.36 29.91
N GLN A 30 -2.88 9.15 29.32
CA GLN A 30 -2.44 8.93 27.93
C GLN A 30 -3.56 8.63 26.92
N LEU A 31 -4.83 8.51 27.34
CA LEU A 31 -5.93 8.08 26.46
C LEU A 31 -7.10 9.08 26.31
N PHE A 32 -7.08 10.22 27.01
CA PHE A 32 -8.15 11.24 26.94
C PHE A 32 -7.63 12.67 26.76
N SER A 33 -6.51 12.85 26.07
CA SER A 33 -6.27 14.12 25.37
C SER A 33 -6.83 14.01 23.95
N ASP A 34 -8.15 14.21 23.84
CA ASP A 34 -8.79 14.63 22.59
C ASP A 34 -7.96 15.77 21.99
N PRO A 35 -7.73 15.79 20.66
CA PRO A 35 -6.97 16.86 20.04
C PRO A 35 -7.88 18.10 19.91
N VAL A 36 -8.08 18.78 21.03
CA VAL A 36 -8.51 20.19 21.07
C VAL A 36 -7.57 20.96 20.15
N ASN A 37 -8.09 21.91 19.34
CA ASN A 37 -7.27 22.86 18.59
C ASN A 37 -6.28 23.51 19.58
N ALA A 38 -5.02 23.06 19.56
CA ALA A 38 -4.09 23.37 20.63
C ALA A 38 -3.45 24.74 20.39
N LEU A 39 -4.26 25.79 20.52
CA LEU A 39 -3.82 27.19 20.49
C LEU A 39 -2.92 27.47 21.70
N MET A 40 -1.61 27.23 21.53
CA MET A 40 -0.60 27.56 22.52
C MET A 40 -0.07 28.97 22.26
N VAL A 41 -0.52 29.94 23.06
CA VAL A 41 -0.05 31.33 23.00
C VAL A 41 1.03 31.55 24.06
N GLY A 42 2.24 31.88 23.63
CA GLY A 42 3.36 32.31 24.47
C GLY A 42 3.81 33.73 24.12
N ASN A 43 4.30 34.47 25.12
CA ASN A 43 5.02 35.73 24.87
C ASN A 43 6.52 35.45 24.89
N VAL A 44 7.22 35.76 23.80
CA VAL A 44 8.66 35.51 23.65
C VAL A 44 9.37 36.82 23.38
N THR A 45 10.49 37.05 24.05
CA THR A 45 11.41 38.14 23.71
C THR A 45 12.36 37.65 22.62
N GLN A 46 12.20 38.13 21.39
CA GLN A 46 13.05 37.74 20.26
C GLN A 46 14.10 38.83 19.99
N CYS A 47 15.38 38.45 20.02
CA CYS A 47 16.50 39.34 19.72
C CYS A 47 17.07 39.00 18.34
N VAL A 48 16.88 39.86 17.35
CA VAL A 48 17.31 39.60 15.97
C VAL A 48 18.75 40.04 15.77
N LYS A 49 19.66 39.08 15.53
CA LYS A 49 21.06 39.36 15.23
C LYS A 49 21.19 40.00 13.83
N LYS A 50 21.34 41.32 13.75
CA LYS A 50 21.64 42.03 12.50
C LYS A 50 23.15 42.00 12.23
N GLY A 51 23.60 41.11 11.34
CA GLY A 51 25.00 40.97 10.93
C GLY A 51 25.87 40.16 11.92
N ASP A 52 27.18 40.39 11.90
CA ASP A 52 28.14 39.60 12.68
C ASP A 52 28.20 39.95 14.18
N THR A 53 27.75 41.14 14.57
CA THR A 53 27.70 41.59 15.98
C THR A 53 26.76 40.73 16.83
N GLU A 54 27.18 40.36 18.04
CA GLU A 54 26.37 39.59 18.99
C GLU A 54 24.97 40.19 19.24
N PRO A 55 23.93 39.36 19.49
CA PRO A 55 22.57 39.85 19.71
C PRO A 55 22.52 40.79 20.92
N ASN A 56 22.19 42.04 20.64
CA ASN A 56 22.21 43.12 21.63
C ASN A 56 20.86 43.17 22.39
N PRO A 57 20.83 43.28 23.73
CA PRO A 57 19.60 43.48 24.49
C PRO A 57 18.75 44.68 24.02
N PHE A 58 19.35 45.71 23.42
CA PHE A 58 18.65 46.84 22.81
C PHE A 58 18.02 46.54 21.43
N THR A 59 18.21 45.34 20.88
CA THR A 59 17.59 44.83 19.63
C THR A 59 16.59 43.69 19.89
N CYS A 60 16.15 43.55 21.14
CA CYS A 60 15.17 42.56 21.56
C CYS A 60 13.76 43.15 21.57
N GLU A 61 12.86 42.54 20.81
CA GLU A 61 11.45 42.92 20.75
C GLU A 61 10.58 41.84 21.43
N LYS A 62 9.50 42.27 22.07
CA LYS A 62 8.48 41.34 22.57
C LYS A 62 7.58 40.95 21.42
N ARG A 63 7.41 39.65 21.22
CA ARG A 63 6.64 39.05 20.13
C ARG A 63 5.70 37.99 20.68
N SER A 64 4.54 37.85 20.06
CA SER A 64 3.62 36.75 20.37
C SER A 64 4.00 35.54 19.53
N HIS A 65 4.30 34.44 20.21
CA HIS A 65 4.59 33.11 19.66
C HIS A 65 3.33 32.26 19.78
N ILE A 66 2.78 31.83 18.66
CA ILE A 66 1.50 31.15 18.61
C ILE A 66 1.71 29.83 17.90
N ASN A 67 1.36 28.73 18.54
CA ASN A 67 1.27 27.44 17.85
C ASN A 67 -0.20 27.08 17.73
N ILE A 68 -0.62 26.71 16.53
CA ILE A 68 -1.95 26.19 16.22
C ILE A 68 -1.81 24.86 15.49
N ASP A 69 -2.76 23.97 15.71
CA ASP A 69 -2.89 22.71 14.97
C ASP A 69 -4.02 22.88 13.95
N VAL A 70 -3.67 22.94 12.65
CA VAL A 70 -4.67 22.95 11.56
C VAL A 70 -4.77 21.55 10.95
N TYR A 71 -5.98 21.13 10.61
CA TYR A 71 -6.26 19.82 10.03
C TYR A 71 -6.39 19.91 8.51
N GLY A 72 -5.90 18.89 7.81
CA GLY A 72 -6.14 18.72 6.37
C GLY A 72 -7.63 18.50 6.06
N GLY A 73 -7.98 18.57 4.78
CA GLY A 73 -9.37 18.69 4.34
C GLY A 73 -9.74 20.14 3.98
N LEU A 74 -11.00 20.39 3.63
CA LEU A 74 -11.48 21.71 3.20
C LEU A 74 -11.95 22.57 4.40
N LYS A 75 -11.06 22.91 5.35
CA LYS A 75 -11.43 23.64 6.58
C LYS A 75 -10.99 25.09 6.60
N ALA A 76 -11.74 25.93 7.31
CA ALA A 76 -11.36 27.30 7.65
C ALA A 76 -10.95 27.44 9.12
N TYR A 77 -9.99 28.33 9.40
CA TYR A 77 -9.61 28.76 10.75
C TYR A 77 -9.42 30.27 10.79
N ASP A 78 -10.06 30.92 11.75
CA ASP A 78 -10.13 32.38 11.86
C ASP A 78 -9.53 32.86 13.18
N TYR A 79 -8.51 33.73 13.10
CA TYR A 79 -7.82 34.26 14.27
C TYR A 79 -7.71 35.79 14.20
N VAL A 80 -7.90 36.45 15.34
CA VAL A 80 -7.67 37.89 15.52
C VAL A 80 -6.53 38.12 16.51
N LEU A 81 -5.48 38.81 16.06
CA LEU A 81 -4.34 39.24 16.86
C LEU A 81 -4.47 40.73 17.12
N ARG A 82 -4.80 41.13 18.35
CA ARG A 82 -4.88 42.55 18.75
C ARG A 82 -3.57 43.02 19.37
N HIS A 83 -3.08 44.20 19.02
CA HIS A 83 -1.93 44.80 19.70
C HIS A 83 -2.23 44.99 21.19
N LYS A 84 -1.25 44.67 22.04
CA LYS A 84 -1.43 44.83 23.49
C LYS A 84 -1.58 46.29 23.92
N ASP A 85 -0.92 47.20 23.23
CA ASP A 85 -0.92 48.63 23.53
C ASP A 85 -2.09 49.39 22.86
N ASN A 86 -2.75 48.78 21.87
CA ASN A 86 -3.94 49.33 21.22
C ASN A 86 -4.85 48.20 20.70
N PRO A 87 -5.94 47.86 21.41
CA PRO A 87 -6.80 46.74 21.03
C PRO A 87 -7.60 46.95 19.74
N ASN A 88 -7.64 48.18 19.22
CA ASN A 88 -8.35 48.55 17.98
C ASN A 88 -7.42 48.49 16.75
N LYS A 89 -6.16 48.03 16.94
CA LYS A 89 -5.22 47.71 15.87
C LYS A 89 -4.83 46.24 15.94
N GLY A 90 -4.64 45.61 14.79
CA GLY A 90 -4.21 44.23 14.75
C GLY A 90 -4.25 43.56 13.39
N LEU A 91 -4.18 42.23 13.41
CA LEU A 91 -4.29 41.36 12.24
C LEU A 91 -5.50 40.44 12.39
N TYR A 92 -6.27 40.31 11.31
CA TYR A 92 -7.15 39.17 11.11
C TYR A 92 -6.43 38.18 10.18
N ILE A 93 -6.32 36.93 10.62
CA ILE A 93 -5.66 35.83 9.93
C ILE A 93 -6.71 34.79 9.61
N HIS A 94 -6.92 34.54 8.32
CA HIS A 94 -7.78 33.48 7.81
C HIS A 94 -6.90 32.39 7.20
N LEU A 95 -7.03 31.16 7.69
CA LEU A 95 -6.33 29.99 7.17
C LEU A 95 -7.33 29.06 6.53
N TYR A 96 -7.02 28.56 5.34
CA TYR A 96 -7.84 27.57 4.65
C TYR A 96 -7.00 26.36 4.26
N THR A 97 -7.42 25.17 4.64
CA THR A 97 -6.72 23.92 4.27
C THR A 97 -7.34 23.29 3.02
N ALA A 98 -6.59 22.38 2.39
CA ALA A 98 -7.09 21.54 1.32
C ALA A 98 -6.96 20.06 1.66
N ASP A 99 -7.67 19.21 0.92
CA ASP A 99 -7.52 17.75 1.00
C ASP A 99 -6.05 17.33 0.79
N THR A 100 -5.60 16.39 1.62
CA THR A 100 -4.22 15.92 1.61
C THR A 100 -4.05 14.82 0.58
N MET A 101 -3.06 14.96 -0.29
CA MET A 101 -2.80 14.00 -1.37
C MET A 101 -1.59 13.14 -1.03
N ILE A 102 -1.82 11.84 -0.81
CA ILE A 102 -0.73 10.85 -0.70
C ILE A 102 -0.39 10.37 -2.11
N ILE A 103 0.89 10.34 -2.45
CA ILE A 103 1.42 10.04 -3.79
C ILE A 103 2.45 8.92 -3.66
N TYR A 104 2.24 7.81 -4.37
CA TYR A 104 3.16 6.68 -4.49
C TYR A 104 3.82 6.73 -5.88
N PRO A 105 5.05 7.26 -6.01
CA PRO A 105 5.79 7.20 -7.27
C PRO A 105 5.98 5.76 -7.72
N LEU A 106 5.69 5.49 -9.00
CA LEU A 106 5.82 4.18 -9.62
C LEU A 106 7.22 4.02 -10.23
N THR A 107 7.84 2.88 -9.95
CA THR A 107 9.12 2.47 -10.57
C THR A 107 8.83 1.34 -11.56
N TYR A 108 9.11 1.57 -12.84
CA TYR A 108 8.92 0.56 -13.89
C TYR A 108 9.78 -0.70 -13.62
N ILE A 109 9.21 -1.88 -13.89
CA ILE A 109 9.84 -3.19 -13.71
C ILE A 109 10.01 -3.90 -15.06
N SER A 110 8.90 -4.25 -15.70
CA SER A 110 8.86 -5.03 -16.95
C SER A 110 7.52 -4.84 -17.66
N ASP A 111 7.45 -5.27 -18.92
CA ASP A 111 6.19 -5.37 -19.67
C ASP A 111 5.81 -6.85 -19.84
N VAL A 112 4.54 -7.16 -19.65
CA VAL A 112 3.98 -8.53 -19.72
C VAL A 112 2.70 -8.52 -20.54
N PRO A 113 2.40 -9.55 -21.35
CA PRO A 113 1.09 -9.67 -21.98
C PRO A 113 0.04 -10.07 -20.95
N LEU A 114 -1.25 -9.97 -21.31
CA LEU A 114 -2.33 -10.52 -20.51
C LEU A 114 -2.08 -12.02 -20.28
N MET A 115 -1.85 -12.79 -21.34
CA MET A 115 -1.42 -14.19 -21.23
C MET A 115 -0.73 -14.66 -22.52
N TYR A 116 -0.02 -15.78 -22.42
CA TYR A 116 0.43 -16.54 -23.58
C TYR A 116 -0.48 -17.76 -23.76
N LYS A 117 -0.79 -18.13 -25.01
CA LYS A 117 -1.41 -19.41 -25.36
C LYS A 117 -0.48 -20.20 -26.25
N GLU A 118 -0.23 -21.46 -25.90
CA GLU A 118 0.69 -22.30 -26.65
C GLU A 118 -0.02 -23.09 -27.76
N HIS A 119 0.51 -23.02 -28.97
CA HIS A 119 0.09 -23.83 -30.11
C HIS A 119 1.18 -24.83 -30.48
N ASN A 120 0.77 -26.07 -30.75
CA ASN A 120 1.68 -27.16 -31.15
C ASN A 120 1.23 -27.74 -32.48
N ILE A 121 2.18 -27.97 -33.39
CA ILE A 121 1.98 -28.75 -34.61
C ILE A 121 3.01 -29.87 -34.66
N SER A 122 2.54 -31.08 -34.39
CA SER A 122 3.32 -32.31 -34.53
C SER A 122 3.29 -32.81 -35.99
N LYS A 123 4.41 -33.37 -36.45
CA LYS A 123 4.55 -34.02 -37.76
C LYS A 123 5.25 -35.36 -37.65
N THR A 124 4.71 -36.35 -38.34
CA THR A 124 5.23 -37.72 -38.40
C THR A 124 6.42 -37.85 -39.34
N TYR A 125 7.19 -38.94 -39.21
CA TYR A 125 8.32 -39.22 -40.12
C TYR A 125 7.87 -39.29 -41.60
N SER A 126 6.67 -39.83 -41.87
CA SER A 126 6.07 -39.89 -43.21
C SER A 126 5.80 -38.49 -43.78
N GLU A 127 5.11 -37.61 -43.04
CA GLU A 127 4.80 -36.25 -43.50
C GLU A 127 6.05 -35.38 -43.75
N MET A 128 7.14 -35.64 -43.01
CA MET A 128 8.40 -34.92 -43.16
C MET A 128 9.34 -35.54 -44.20
N ASN A 129 8.95 -36.63 -44.89
CA ASN A 129 9.83 -37.41 -45.77
C ASN A 129 11.17 -37.77 -45.09
N GLY A 130 11.14 -38.12 -43.80
CA GLY A 130 12.31 -38.41 -42.96
C GLY A 130 13.15 -37.19 -42.54
N GLN A 131 12.81 -35.96 -42.96
CA GLN A 131 13.60 -34.75 -42.70
C GLN A 131 13.15 -33.99 -41.44
N CYS A 132 13.25 -34.64 -40.27
CA CYS A 132 12.79 -34.10 -38.99
C CYS A 132 13.40 -32.73 -38.60
N SER A 133 14.60 -32.42 -39.09
CA SER A 133 15.27 -31.13 -38.84
C SER A 133 14.62 -29.93 -39.54
N LYS A 134 13.67 -30.11 -40.47
CA LYS A 134 13.04 -29.02 -41.23
C LYS A 134 11.80 -28.40 -40.58
N CYS A 135 11.75 -28.41 -39.26
CA CYS A 135 10.64 -27.84 -38.47
C CYS A 135 10.38 -26.35 -38.73
N GLU A 136 11.39 -25.57 -39.12
CA GLU A 136 11.23 -24.14 -39.45
C GLU A 136 10.18 -23.85 -40.53
N LYS A 137 9.89 -24.82 -41.41
CA LYS A 137 8.87 -24.72 -42.46
C LYS A 137 7.44 -24.88 -41.95
N ILE A 138 7.27 -25.37 -40.72
CA ILE A 138 5.96 -25.51 -40.08
C ILE A 138 5.55 -24.13 -39.56
N THR A 139 4.33 -23.72 -39.90
CA THR A 139 3.74 -22.43 -39.53
C THR A 139 2.33 -22.66 -39.00
N HIS A 140 1.90 -21.83 -38.03
CA HIS A 140 0.53 -21.82 -37.53
C HIS A 140 -0.02 -20.40 -37.57
N ALA A 141 -1.24 -20.23 -38.04
CA ALA A 141 -1.84 -18.91 -38.28
C ALA A 141 -2.05 -18.08 -36.99
N LYS A 142 -2.00 -18.70 -35.81
CA LYS A 142 -2.11 -18.02 -34.51
C LYS A 142 -0.76 -17.78 -33.81
N CYS A 143 0.38 -18.13 -34.42
CA CYS A 143 1.67 -17.74 -33.83
C CYS A 143 1.75 -16.20 -33.77
N THR A 144 2.31 -15.68 -32.69
CA THR A 144 2.55 -14.25 -32.50
C THR A 144 3.39 -13.70 -33.64
N THR A 145 2.93 -12.61 -34.25
CA THR A 145 3.70 -11.87 -35.26
C THR A 145 4.37 -10.65 -34.62
N MET A 146 5.35 -10.07 -35.31
CA MET A 146 6.01 -8.82 -34.87
C MET A 146 5.02 -7.67 -34.57
N ASP A 147 3.85 -7.66 -35.23
CA ASP A 147 2.83 -6.64 -35.02
C ASP A 147 1.99 -6.84 -33.75
N ASN A 148 2.05 -8.02 -33.12
CA ASN A 148 1.41 -8.31 -31.82
C ASN A 148 2.32 -8.00 -30.61
N ILE A 149 3.52 -7.44 -30.86
CA ILE A 149 4.58 -7.25 -29.86
C ILE A 149 4.97 -5.76 -29.81
N PRO A 150 5.05 -5.14 -28.61
CA PRO A 150 5.54 -3.78 -28.44
C PRO A 150 6.89 -3.56 -29.15
N PRO A 151 7.09 -2.46 -29.90
CA PRO A 151 8.23 -2.30 -30.80
C PRO A 151 9.62 -2.54 -30.18
N TYR A 152 9.78 -2.21 -28.90
CA TYR A 152 11.03 -2.35 -28.15
C TYR A 152 11.29 -3.76 -27.58
N LEU A 153 10.31 -4.68 -27.64
CA LEU A 153 10.46 -6.09 -27.25
C LEU A 153 10.68 -7.03 -28.44
N ARG A 154 10.41 -6.57 -29.67
CA ARG A 154 10.45 -7.37 -30.92
C ARG A 154 11.77 -8.15 -31.09
N SER A 155 12.91 -7.54 -30.75
CA SER A 155 14.24 -8.18 -30.86
C SER A 155 14.50 -9.30 -29.84
N GLN A 156 13.67 -9.42 -28.80
CA GLN A 156 13.78 -10.42 -27.73
C GLN A 156 12.79 -11.58 -27.92
N PHE A 157 11.87 -11.47 -28.88
CA PHE A 157 10.80 -12.44 -29.07
C PHE A 157 11.24 -13.62 -29.95
N LYS A 158 11.14 -14.84 -29.42
CA LYS A 158 11.31 -16.08 -30.20
C LYS A 158 9.94 -16.53 -30.72
N GLU A 159 9.71 -16.38 -32.03
CA GLU A 159 8.42 -16.68 -32.67
C GLU A 159 7.99 -18.15 -32.55
N LYS A 160 8.95 -19.09 -32.61
CA LYS A 160 8.72 -20.54 -32.56
C LYS A 160 9.93 -21.29 -32.00
N ILE A 161 9.66 -22.46 -31.43
CA ILE A 161 10.65 -23.44 -30.96
C ILE A 161 10.38 -24.77 -31.65
N CYS A 162 11.44 -25.49 -32.00
CA CYS A 162 11.37 -26.71 -32.80
C CYS A 162 11.90 -27.92 -32.05
N CYS A 163 11.02 -28.81 -31.62
CA CYS A 163 11.35 -30.02 -30.91
C CYS A 163 11.50 -31.20 -31.88
N SER A 164 12.67 -31.85 -31.91
CA SER A 164 12.95 -32.95 -32.85
C SER A 164 13.67 -34.12 -32.17
N CYS A 165 13.27 -35.34 -32.54
CA CYS A 165 13.90 -36.56 -32.05
C CYS A 165 15.41 -36.58 -32.29
N ASN A 166 16.18 -37.01 -31.28
CA ASN A 166 17.64 -37.08 -31.29
C ASN A 166 18.36 -35.72 -31.46
N VAL A 167 17.67 -34.59 -31.27
CA VAL A 167 18.26 -33.24 -31.26
C VAL A 167 18.12 -32.59 -29.88
N ASN A 168 16.88 -32.33 -29.47
CA ASN A 168 16.53 -31.67 -28.20
C ASN A 168 15.39 -32.39 -27.44
N VAL A 169 14.83 -33.45 -28.03
CA VAL A 169 13.89 -34.38 -27.39
C VAL A 169 14.64 -35.64 -26.93
N SER A 170 14.36 -36.10 -25.71
CA SER A 170 14.84 -37.36 -25.15
C SER A 170 14.20 -38.58 -25.84
N ASP A 171 14.50 -39.80 -25.39
CA ASP A 171 13.99 -41.04 -26.03
C ASP A 171 12.44 -41.11 -26.09
N SER A 172 11.76 -40.46 -25.13
CA SER A 172 10.32 -40.27 -25.07
C SER A 172 9.97 -38.94 -24.37
N SER A 173 9.10 -38.13 -24.96
CA SER A 173 8.66 -36.84 -24.38
C SER A 173 7.14 -36.66 -24.41
N PRO A 174 6.54 -36.16 -23.31
CA PRO A 174 5.10 -35.96 -23.20
C PRO A 174 4.58 -34.74 -23.98
N ARG A 175 5.44 -33.92 -24.60
CA ARG A 175 5.01 -32.69 -25.29
C ARG A 175 4.13 -32.95 -26.51
N ALA A 176 4.49 -33.99 -27.27
CA ALA A 176 3.89 -34.37 -28.54
C ALA A 176 3.93 -35.90 -28.76
N GLU A 177 3.93 -36.65 -27.65
CA GLU A 177 3.99 -38.13 -27.63
C GLU A 177 5.13 -38.68 -28.50
N PHE A 178 6.33 -38.11 -28.30
CA PHE A 178 7.50 -38.48 -29.09
C PHE A 178 7.93 -39.92 -28.81
N SER A 179 8.20 -40.67 -29.88
CA SER A 179 8.72 -42.04 -29.84
C SER A 179 9.96 -42.11 -30.71
N CYS A 180 11.11 -41.72 -30.15
CA CYS A 180 12.34 -41.49 -30.92
C CYS A 180 13.17 -42.78 -31.16
N ARG A 181 12.85 -43.87 -30.46
CA ARG A 181 13.50 -45.18 -30.57
C ARG A 181 12.48 -46.31 -30.71
N GLY A 182 12.87 -47.39 -31.39
CA GLY A 182 12.11 -48.63 -31.51
C GLY A 182 11.44 -48.83 -32.88
N ILE A 183 10.43 -49.70 -32.91
CA ILE A 183 9.72 -50.09 -34.15
C ILE A 183 8.98 -48.89 -34.77
N THR A 184 8.54 -47.94 -33.95
CA THR A 184 7.84 -46.70 -34.35
C THR A 184 8.68 -45.78 -35.22
N SER A 185 9.97 -45.60 -34.91
CA SER A 185 10.90 -44.83 -35.74
C SER A 185 11.43 -45.65 -36.92
N ALA A 186 11.63 -46.96 -36.75
CA ALA A 186 12.01 -47.86 -37.85
C ALA A 186 10.94 -48.00 -38.96
N LEU A 187 9.65 -47.94 -38.61
CA LEU A 187 8.52 -47.96 -39.55
C LEU A 187 8.06 -46.57 -40.02
N MET A 188 8.69 -45.48 -39.55
CA MET A 188 8.31 -44.09 -39.84
C MET A 188 6.87 -43.70 -39.39
N ILE A 189 6.34 -44.32 -38.33
CA ILE A 189 4.96 -44.12 -37.85
C ILE A 189 4.88 -43.07 -36.73
N GLY A 190 5.96 -42.84 -35.97
CA GLY A 190 5.97 -41.91 -34.83
C GLY A 190 6.04 -40.41 -35.18
N THR A 191 5.78 -39.56 -34.18
CA THR A 191 6.10 -38.13 -34.22
C THR A 191 7.60 -37.92 -34.40
N CYS A 192 7.97 -37.15 -35.42
CA CYS A 192 9.34 -36.90 -35.89
C CYS A 192 9.82 -35.50 -35.48
N THR A 193 8.92 -34.52 -35.54
CA THR A 193 9.15 -33.16 -35.07
C THR A 193 7.86 -32.51 -34.57
N ASN A 194 7.98 -31.53 -33.67
CA ASN A 194 6.88 -30.71 -33.18
C ASN A 194 7.33 -29.24 -33.17
N MET A 195 6.55 -28.39 -33.83
CA MET A 195 6.72 -26.94 -33.77
C MET A 195 5.81 -26.39 -32.67
N THR A 196 6.41 -25.71 -31.68
CA THR A 196 5.68 -24.98 -30.64
C THR A 196 5.82 -23.48 -30.90
N CYS A 197 4.72 -22.73 -30.85
CA CYS A 197 4.75 -21.26 -30.84
C CYS A 197 3.77 -20.69 -29.79
N LEU A 198 3.99 -19.44 -29.39
CA LEU A 198 3.06 -18.71 -28.53
C LEU A 198 2.16 -17.80 -29.37
N GLU A 199 0.89 -17.71 -28.98
CA GLU A 199 -0.04 -16.62 -29.24
C GLU A 199 0.00 -15.66 -28.04
N VAL A 200 0.41 -14.42 -28.25
CA VAL A 200 0.28 -13.33 -27.28
C VAL A 200 -1.17 -12.86 -27.27
N VAL A 201 -1.80 -12.90 -26.11
CA VAL A 201 -3.15 -12.36 -25.90
C VAL A 201 -3.05 -10.93 -25.39
N GLU A 202 -3.71 -10.02 -26.09
CA GLU A 202 -3.76 -8.59 -25.76
C GLU A 202 -4.67 -8.29 -24.55
N PRO A 203 -4.48 -7.13 -23.87
CA PRO A 203 -3.40 -6.16 -24.08
C PRO A 203 -2.11 -6.55 -23.35
N TRP A 204 -1.04 -5.80 -23.62
CA TRP A 204 0.17 -5.76 -22.80
C TRP A 204 0.00 -4.78 -21.64
N TYR A 205 0.63 -5.12 -20.52
CA TYR A 205 0.64 -4.38 -19.27
C TYR A 205 2.08 -4.05 -18.87
N SER A 206 2.30 -2.80 -18.50
CA SER A 206 3.52 -2.35 -17.83
C SER A 206 3.38 -2.58 -16.34
N LEU A 207 4.31 -3.35 -15.76
CA LEU A 207 4.39 -3.62 -14.32
C LEU A 207 5.24 -2.56 -13.63
N PHE A 208 4.72 -2.01 -12.54
CA PHE A 208 5.37 -1.02 -11.71
C PHE A 208 5.41 -1.45 -10.25
N LYS A 209 6.44 -1.00 -9.54
CA LYS A 209 6.53 -1.10 -8.08
C LYS A 209 6.30 0.27 -7.43
N PRO A 210 5.33 0.42 -6.52
CA PRO A 210 5.16 1.63 -5.72
C PRO A 210 6.38 1.90 -4.84
N LYS A 211 6.82 3.15 -4.80
CA LYS A 211 7.86 3.62 -3.87
C LYS A 211 7.24 3.90 -2.49
N TYR A 212 7.95 3.50 -1.45
CA TYR A 212 7.63 3.81 -0.05
C TYR A 212 8.86 4.45 0.64
N PRO A 213 8.71 5.43 1.55
CA PRO A 213 7.46 6.12 1.89
C PRO A 213 6.88 6.93 0.71
N PRO A 214 5.56 7.17 0.66
CA PRO A 214 4.95 8.05 -0.33
C PRO A 214 5.35 9.51 -0.12
N ASP A 215 5.27 10.32 -1.18
CA ASP A 215 5.27 11.77 -1.04
C ASP A 215 3.89 12.21 -0.49
N ILE A 216 3.84 13.13 0.47
CA ILE A 216 2.57 13.65 1.02
C ILE A 216 2.47 15.12 0.69
N LEU A 217 1.50 15.50 -0.15
CA LEU A 217 1.27 16.88 -0.52
C LEU A 217 0.16 17.49 0.32
N ARG A 218 0.56 18.43 1.17
CA ARG A 218 -0.30 19.28 2.01
C ARG A 218 -0.30 20.70 1.48
N ARG A 219 -1.42 21.41 1.58
CA ARG A 219 -1.51 22.84 1.23
C ARG A 219 -2.36 23.56 2.27
N ILE A 220 -1.79 24.63 2.80
CA ILE A 220 -2.45 25.52 3.74
C ILE A 220 -2.37 26.92 3.12
N PHE A 221 -3.52 27.50 2.79
CA PHE A 221 -3.63 28.86 2.30
C PHE A 221 -3.73 29.81 3.48
N VAL A 222 -3.08 30.96 3.38
CA VAL A 222 -2.95 31.95 4.45
C VAL A 222 -3.31 33.32 3.89
N ASP A 223 -4.41 33.89 4.37
CA ASP A 223 -4.84 35.26 4.08
C ASP A 223 -4.68 36.12 5.35
N VAL A 224 -4.06 37.30 5.24
CA VAL A 224 -3.82 38.21 6.37
C VAL A 224 -4.29 39.63 6.02
N PHE A 225 -4.99 40.26 6.98
CA PHE A 225 -5.60 41.59 6.85
C PHE A 225 -5.20 42.46 8.05
N GLU A 226 -4.62 43.64 7.80
CA GLU A 226 -4.37 44.64 8.86
C GLU A 226 -5.63 45.49 9.11
N PHE A 227 -6.02 45.65 10.37
CA PHE A 227 -7.10 46.56 10.80
C PHE A 227 -6.59 47.65 11.76
N ASP A 228 -7.17 48.84 11.64
CA ASP A 228 -6.77 50.05 12.37
C ASP A 228 -7.98 50.97 12.60
N GLY A 229 -8.77 50.72 13.65
CA GLY A 229 -9.94 51.53 14.04
C GLY A 229 -11.09 50.76 14.69
N ASP A 230 -12.17 51.47 15.02
CA ASP A 230 -13.37 50.95 15.73
C ASP A 230 -14.40 50.26 14.80
N ASN A 231 -14.01 49.89 13.59
CA ASN A 231 -14.88 49.22 12.63
C ASN A 231 -14.83 47.70 12.79
N ASP A 232 -15.81 46.99 12.20
CA ASP A 232 -15.90 45.54 12.27
C ASP A 232 -14.59 44.89 11.77
N ILE A 233 -14.06 43.98 12.60
CA ILE A 233 -12.73 43.36 12.42
C ILE A 233 -12.79 42.23 11.37
N ILE A 234 -13.98 41.69 11.13
CA ILE A 234 -14.23 40.59 10.20
C ILE A 234 -14.59 41.17 8.81
N PRO A 235 -14.03 40.66 7.71
CA PRO A 235 -14.46 41.05 6.36
C PRO A 235 -15.92 40.64 6.10
N ASP A 236 -16.81 41.60 5.85
CA ASP A 236 -18.18 41.37 5.37
C ASP A 236 -18.16 40.72 3.97
N GLY A 237 -18.04 39.39 3.94
CA GLY A 237 -17.89 38.59 2.73
C GLY A 237 -19.17 37.92 2.28
N LYS A 238 -20.02 38.61 1.51
CA LYS A 238 -21.04 37.90 0.69
C LYS A 238 -20.33 37.04 -0.36
N LYS A 239 -20.49 35.73 -0.24
CA LYS A 239 -19.82 34.68 -1.03
C LYS A 239 -20.60 34.42 -2.32
N ASP A 240 -19.95 34.55 -3.48
CA ASP A 240 -20.56 34.40 -4.80
C ASP A 240 -20.61 32.92 -5.22
N LEU A 241 -21.77 32.43 -5.65
CA LEU A 241 -22.19 31.02 -5.48
C LEU A 241 -21.59 29.97 -6.45
N ILE A 242 -20.56 30.29 -7.24
CA ILE A 242 -20.19 29.48 -8.43
C ILE A 242 -18.71 29.02 -8.45
N THR A 243 -17.87 29.51 -7.53
CA THR A 243 -16.48 29.01 -7.38
C THR A 243 -16.11 28.87 -5.92
N SER A 244 -15.62 27.69 -5.53
CA SER A 244 -15.12 27.34 -4.19
C SER A 244 -13.77 28.01 -3.86
N GLN A 245 -13.67 29.32 -4.11
CA GLN A 245 -12.58 30.18 -3.68
C GLN A 245 -13.18 31.33 -2.89
N LEU A 246 -12.77 31.45 -1.62
CA LEU A 246 -13.09 32.60 -0.78
C LEU A 246 -12.39 33.85 -1.35
N THR A 247 -13.05 34.49 -2.33
CA THR A 247 -12.50 35.66 -3.02
C THR A 247 -12.75 36.89 -2.19
N ILE A 248 -12.06 36.99 -1.05
CA ILE A 248 -12.08 38.19 -0.22
C ILE A 248 -11.41 39.32 -1.02
N VAL A 249 -12.27 40.20 -1.56
CA VAL A 249 -12.00 41.54 -2.09
C VAL A 249 -10.92 41.64 -3.19
N ALA A 250 -11.35 41.43 -4.44
CA ALA A 250 -10.64 41.92 -5.64
C ALA A 250 -11.61 42.48 -6.71
N LYS A 251 -12.56 43.34 -6.30
CA LYS A 251 -13.39 44.16 -7.22
C LYS A 251 -13.43 45.65 -6.79
N LYS A 252 -12.26 46.31 -6.75
CA LYS A 252 -12.19 47.76 -7.05
C LYS A 252 -12.27 47.91 -8.58
N GLY A 253 -13.50 47.80 -9.11
CA GLY A 253 -13.79 47.84 -10.54
C GLY A 253 -15.08 47.06 -10.86
N TYR A 254 -16.04 47.74 -11.50
CA TYR A 254 -17.39 47.26 -11.79
C TYR A 254 -18.29 47.03 -10.57
N VAL A 255 -18.85 48.15 -10.10
CA VAL A 255 -20.19 48.19 -9.50
C VAL A 255 -21.18 48.29 -10.65
N ASP A 256 -22.20 47.43 -10.67
CA ASP A 256 -23.32 47.59 -11.60
C ASP A 256 -24.17 48.82 -11.19
N SER A 257 -24.58 49.63 -12.18
CA SER A 257 -25.15 50.96 -11.99
C SER A 257 -26.63 50.98 -11.56
N SER A 258 -27.13 49.87 -11.01
CA SER A 258 -28.56 49.55 -10.85
C SER A 258 -29.04 49.46 -9.39
N ALA A 259 -28.14 49.40 -8.40
CA ALA A 259 -28.51 49.32 -6.98
C ALA A 259 -28.84 50.68 -6.36
N SER A 260 -29.87 50.72 -5.50
CA SER A 260 -30.36 51.93 -4.84
C SER A 260 -29.35 52.54 -3.84
N GLU A 261 -29.46 53.83 -3.54
CA GLU A 261 -28.57 54.47 -2.55
C GLU A 261 -28.88 54.06 -1.09
N GLU A 262 -30.12 53.66 -0.78
CA GLU A 262 -30.51 53.28 0.58
C GLU A 262 -29.88 51.94 1.00
N ASP A 263 -29.73 50.98 0.07
CA ASP A 263 -29.01 49.72 0.31
C ASP A 263 -27.49 49.92 0.56
N ARG A 264 -26.94 51.09 0.22
CA ARG A 264 -25.52 51.41 0.45
C ARG A 264 -25.23 51.93 1.85
N LEU A 265 -26.24 52.36 2.62
CA LEU A 265 -26.03 53.02 3.92
C LEU A 265 -25.90 52.09 5.13
N PHE A 266 -26.35 50.83 5.03
CA PHE A 266 -26.39 49.91 6.18
C PHE A 266 -25.27 48.87 6.25
N LEU A 267 -24.34 48.87 5.29
CA LEU A 267 -23.14 48.03 5.32
C LEU A 267 -21.91 48.91 5.61
N LYS A 268 -21.49 48.94 6.88
CA LYS A 268 -20.17 49.48 7.26
C LYS A 268 -19.10 48.59 6.64
N LYS A 269 -18.62 48.95 5.45
CA LYS A 269 -17.48 48.25 4.85
C LYS A 269 -16.30 48.29 5.84
N PRO A 270 -15.74 47.12 6.22
CA PRO A 270 -14.58 47.08 7.09
C PRO A 270 -13.41 47.83 6.42
N VAL A 271 -12.81 48.75 7.17
CA VAL A 271 -11.77 49.65 6.69
C VAL A 271 -10.42 48.98 6.88
N PHE A 272 -10.12 48.01 6.01
CA PHE A 272 -8.77 47.49 5.86
C PHE A 272 -7.88 48.57 5.22
N LYS A 273 -6.64 48.70 5.70
CA LYS A 273 -5.59 49.39 4.93
C LYS A 273 -5.33 48.62 3.63
N ASP A 274 -4.61 49.23 2.69
CA ASP A 274 -4.21 48.58 1.42
C ASP A 274 -3.17 47.44 1.60
N GLY A 275 -3.10 46.81 2.78
CA GLY A 275 -2.30 45.63 3.12
C GLY A 275 -3.16 44.38 3.31
N HIS A 276 -3.35 43.63 2.21
CA HIS A 276 -3.94 42.29 2.21
C HIS A 276 -2.93 41.33 1.59
N PHE A 277 -2.57 40.29 2.33
CA PHE A 277 -1.53 39.35 1.94
C PHE A 277 -2.09 37.93 1.78
N LYS A 278 -1.61 37.20 0.76
CA LYS A 278 -1.97 35.81 0.47
C LYS A 278 -0.74 34.92 0.29
N ALA A 279 -0.71 33.75 0.92
CA ALA A 279 0.35 32.76 0.76
C ALA A 279 -0.16 31.31 0.72
N THR A 280 0.77 30.37 0.50
CA THR A 280 0.51 28.93 0.56
C THR A 280 1.69 28.21 1.20
N LEU A 281 1.47 27.57 2.34
CA LEU A 281 2.45 26.75 3.03
C LEU A 281 2.35 25.29 2.55
N SER A 282 3.49 24.64 2.35
CA SER A 282 3.56 23.23 1.95
C SER A 282 4.94 22.64 2.28
N GLN A 283 4.96 21.45 2.89
CA GLN A 283 6.19 20.81 3.39
C GLN A 283 7.13 20.25 2.30
N ASN A 284 6.68 20.19 1.04
CA ASN A 284 7.32 19.37 0.00
C ASN A 284 7.59 20.11 -1.33
N VAL A 285 7.53 21.45 -1.36
CA VAL A 285 7.75 22.21 -2.60
C VAL A 285 9.12 22.88 -2.64
N THR A 286 10.05 22.26 -3.36
CA THR A 286 11.27 22.91 -3.83
C THR A 286 11.05 23.58 -5.19
N PHE A 287 11.01 24.91 -5.17
CA PHE A 287 10.99 25.84 -6.31
C PHE A 287 9.70 25.99 -7.14
N ALA A 288 9.27 27.25 -7.28
CA ALA A 288 8.62 27.78 -8.48
C ALA A 288 9.36 29.08 -8.90
N LYS A 289 9.68 29.23 -10.19
CA LYS A 289 10.46 30.37 -10.71
C LYS A 289 9.51 31.49 -11.15
N CYS A 290 9.36 32.53 -10.34
CA CYS A 290 8.46 33.64 -10.66
C CYS A 290 9.01 34.57 -11.76
N GLY A 291 8.14 34.93 -12.71
CA GLY A 291 8.34 36.02 -13.67
C GLY A 291 7.94 37.38 -13.08
N LYS A 292 8.38 38.47 -13.72
CA LYS A 292 8.44 39.81 -13.10
C LYS A 292 7.09 40.47 -12.74
N TYR A 293 5.96 39.96 -13.24
CA TYR A 293 4.61 40.46 -12.95
C TYR A 293 3.58 39.32 -13.01
N ASN A 294 3.23 38.75 -11.86
CA ASN A 294 1.94 38.10 -11.50
C ASN A 294 2.11 37.32 -10.16
N MET A 295 1.00 37.11 -9.45
CA MET A 295 0.92 36.47 -8.11
C MET A 295 1.89 35.30 -7.90
N CYS A 296 2.75 35.40 -6.88
CA CYS A 296 3.56 34.30 -6.36
C CYS A 296 2.97 33.80 -5.04
N PRO A 297 2.43 32.58 -4.94
CA PRO A 297 2.39 31.90 -3.66
C PRO A 297 3.84 31.59 -3.26
N ILE A 298 4.37 32.34 -2.29
CA ILE A 298 5.72 32.12 -1.75
C ILE A 298 5.69 30.83 -0.94
N LEU A 299 6.22 29.77 -1.54
CA LEU A 299 6.28 28.41 -0.98
C LEU A 299 7.62 28.20 -0.28
N VAL A 300 7.64 28.41 1.04
CA VAL A 300 8.83 28.25 1.89
C VAL A 300 8.38 27.72 3.26
N ASP A 301 9.19 26.86 3.90
CA ASP A 301 8.95 26.40 5.27
C ASP A 301 8.93 27.53 6.31
N HIS A 302 9.51 28.69 5.99
CA HIS A 302 9.59 29.89 6.81
C HIS A 302 9.28 31.11 5.94
N MET A 303 8.30 31.92 6.34
CA MET A 303 7.92 33.15 5.62
C MET A 303 7.87 34.33 6.58
N PHE A 304 8.65 35.38 6.33
CA PHE A 304 8.67 36.63 7.09
C PHE A 304 8.18 37.77 6.18
N ILE A 305 7.34 38.65 6.69
CA ILE A 305 6.77 39.77 5.94
C ILE A 305 7.18 41.07 6.66
N ASP A 306 8.10 41.84 6.06
CA ASP A 306 8.58 43.10 6.67
C ASP A 306 7.50 44.20 6.72
N GLU A 307 6.50 44.14 5.82
CA GLU A 307 5.43 45.14 5.69
C GLU A 307 4.25 44.92 6.65
N ILE A 308 4.04 43.67 7.10
CA ILE A 308 2.98 43.26 8.03
C ILE A 308 3.66 42.35 9.04
N ASP A 309 3.88 42.81 10.28
CA ASP A 309 4.79 42.20 11.27
C ASP A 309 4.34 40.81 11.77
N VAL A 310 4.42 39.81 10.89
CA VAL A 310 3.99 38.42 11.10
C VAL A 310 4.85 37.47 10.27
N SER A 311 5.01 36.25 10.78
CA SER A 311 5.68 35.16 10.08
C SER A 311 4.99 33.84 10.37
N PHE A 312 5.03 32.93 9.38
CA PHE A 312 4.39 31.62 9.43
C PHE A 312 5.40 30.53 9.10
N LYS A 313 5.27 29.38 9.78
CA LYS A 313 6.14 28.21 9.60
C LYS A 313 5.43 26.93 9.99
N ILE A 314 5.54 25.87 9.20
CA ILE A 314 5.08 24.54 9.62
C ILE A 314 6.17 23.89 10.48
N ILE A 315 5.91 23.65 11.78
CA ILE A 315 6.90 23.02 12.69
C ILE A 315 6.74 21.51 12.81
N LYS A 316 5.54 20.99 12.57
CA LYS A 316 5.25 19.56 12.60
C LYS A 316 4.10 19.26 11.64
N SER A 317 4.11 18.09 11.03
CA SER A 317 2.88 17.49 10.51
C SER A 317 2.89 15.99 10.76
N SER A 318 1.72 15.42 11.06
CA SER A 318 1.51 14.02 11.38
C SER A 318 0.10 13.60 10.95
N PHE A 319 -0.11 12.31 10.67
CA PHE A 319 -1.47 11.79 10.52
C PHE A 319 -2.23 11.93 11.84
N VAL A 320 -3.54 12.16 11.78
CA VAL A 320 -4.40 12.30 12.97
C VAL A 320 -4.40 11.02 13.81
N ASP A 321 -4.19 9.86 13.18
CA ASP A 321 -4.09 8.57 13.86
C ASP A 321 -2.70 8.25 14.43
N GLY A 322 -1.70 9.11 14.20
CA GLY A 322 -0.31 8.90 14.62
C GLY A 322 0.45 7.82 13.84
N ASN A 323 -0.19 7.15 12.87
CA ASN A 323 0.43 6.07 12.10
C ASN A 323 1.23 6.60 10.90
N ALA A 324 2.07 5.74 10.35
CA ALA A 324 2.68 5.98 9.05
C ALA A 324 1.64 5.79 7.92
N PRO A 325 1.85 6.39 6.73
CA PRO A 325 1.04 6.10 5.55
C PRO A 325 0.90 4.60 5.31
N LYS A 326 -0.31 4.13 4.95
CA LYS A 326 -0.52 2.75 4.52
C LYS A 326 0.43 2.43 3.37
N LYS A 327 1.07 1.26 3.40
CA LYS A 327 1.99 0.82 2.35
C LYS A 327 1.20 0.12 1.25
N LEU A 328 1.36 0.55 0.00
CA LEU A 328 0.90 -0.22 -1.17
C LEU A 328 1.95 -1.31 -1.44
N GLU A 329 1.70 -2.53 -0.97
CA GLU A 329 2.66 -3.64 -1.05
C GLU A 329 2.67 -4.36 -2.40
N GLU A 330 1.54 -4.27 -3.11
CA GLU A 330 1.31 -4.89 -4.41
C GLU A 330 2.06 -4.17 -5.53
N TYR A 331 2.37 -4.90 -6.59
CA TYR A 331 2.78 -4.31 -7.85
C TYR A 331 1.55 -3.77 -8.59
N VAL A 332 1.77 -2.77 -9.45
CA VAL A 332 0.73 -2.09 -10.20
C VAL A 332 0.88 -2.45 -11.67
N ALA A 333 -0.08 -3.17 -12.23
CA ALA A 333 -0.13 -3.56 -13.64
C ALA A 333 -1.03 -2.60 -14.43
N ILE A 334 -0.48 -1.92 -15.43
CA ILE A 334 -1.15 -0.85 -16.17
C ILE A 334 -1.19 -1.21 -17.66
N PRO A 335 -2.38 -1.34 -18.29
CA PRO A 335 -2.50 -1.69 -19.70
C PRO A 335 -1.90 -0.58 -20.57
N SER A 336 -0.91 -0.93 -21.40
CA SER A 336 -0.04 0.05 -22.07
C SER A 336 0.01 -0.08 -23.59
N TRP A 337 -0.32 -1.23 -24.18
CA TRP A 337 -0.29 -1.45 -25.63
C TRP A 337 -1.20 -2.64 -26.06
N PRO A 338 -1.81 -2.65 -27.27
CA PRO A 338 -1.80 -1.58 -28.28
C PRO A 338 -2.80 -0.46 -27.97
N ASP A 339 -2.54 0.73 -28.51
CA ASP A 339 -3.44 1.90 -28.43
C ASP A 339 -4.86 1.65 -28.99
N THR A 340 -5.04 0.63 -29.82
CA THR A 340 -6.33 0.21 -30.37
C THR A 340 -7.16 -0.63 -29.38
N ASN A 341 -6.58 -1.11 -28.29
CA ASN A 341 -7.26 -1.96 -27.32
C ASN A 341 -8.12 -1.11 -26.36
N PRO A 342 -9.43 -1.40 -26.20
CA PRO A 342 -10.33 -0.62 -25.33
C PRO A 342 -9.81 -0.44 -23.90
N THR A 343 -9.21 -1.49 -23.33
CA THR A 343 -8.68 -1.49 -21.96
C THR A 343 -7.54 -0.48 -21.80
N VAL A 344 -6.68 -0.34 -22.82
CA VAL A 344 -5.56 0.61 -22.89
C VAL A 344 -6.08 2.05 -23.05
N GLN A 345 -7.13 2.24 -23.85
CA GLN A 345 -7.79 3.55 -24.01
C GLN A 345 -8.42 4.03 -22.69
N GLY A 346 -9.06 3.12 -21.94
CA GLY A 346 -9.60 3.40 -20.61
C GLY A 346 -8.57 3.87 -19.58
N CYS A 347 -7.30 3.47 -19.71
CA CYS A 347 -6.20 3.94 -18.84
C CYS A 347 -5.42 5.15 -19.36
N SER A 348 -5.67 5.63 -20.58
CA SER A 348 -4.82 6.61 -21.25
C SER A 348 -5.53 7.95 -21.44
N ARG A 349 -4.92 9.01 -20.92
CA ARG A 349 -5.45 10.39 -21.02
C ARG A 349 -5.44 10.92 -22.44
N LYS A 350 -4.68 10.29 -23.35
CA LYS A 350 -4.74 10.50 -24.81
C LYS A 350 -6.15 10.23 -25.37
N PHE A 351 -6.88 9.30 -24.75
CA PHE A 351 -8.23 8.88 -25.11
C PHE A 351 -9.26 9.27 -24.02
N ASP A 352 -8.97 10.35 -23.28
CA ASP A 352 -9.78 10.88 -22.16
C ASP A 352 -10.11 9.87 -21.03
N CYS A 353 -9.40 8.73 -21.00
CA CYS A 353 -9.65 7.60 -20.11
C CYS A 353 -11.07 7.03 -20.25
N ILE A 354 -11.47 6.79 -21.51
CA ILE A 354 -12.74 6.19 -21.89
C ILE A 354 -12.45 4.84 -22.56
N ASP A 355 -12.97 3.78 -21.96
CA ASP A 355 -13.03 2.45 -22.57
C ASP A 355 -14.40 2.33 -23.29
N PRO A 356 -14.45 2.14 -24.62
CA PRO A 356 -15.70 2.05 -25.37
C PRO A 356 -16.56 0.82 -25.02
N THR A 357 -16.07 -0.12 -24.20
CA THR A 357 -16.85 -1.28 -23.73
C THR A 357 -17.62 -1.03 -22.42
N TRP A 358 -17.35 0.07 -21.72
CA TRP A 358 -18.02 0.41 -20.47
C TRP A 358 -19.49 0.79 -20.68
N LYS A 359 -20.34 0.42 -19.73
CA LYS A 359 -21.75 0.84 -19.68
C LYS A 359 -21.83 2.31 -19.28
N GLU A 360 -22.88 3.02 -19.70
CA GLU A 360 -23.09 4.44 -19.35
C GLU A 360 -22.99 4.73 -17.84
N GLN A 361 -23.45 3.79 -17.00
CA GLN A 361 -23.36 3.84 -15.53
C GLN A 361 -21.92 3.86 -14.97
N GLN A 362 -20.94 3.34 -15.72
CA GLN A 362 -19.51 3.37 -15.37
C GLN A 362 -18.81 4.63 -15.92
N ILE A 363 -19.46 5.34 -16.84
CA ILE A 363 -18.96 6.58 -17.47
C ILE A 363 -19.50 7.81 -16.71
N ALA A 364 -20.73 7.70 -16.19
CA ALA A 364 -21.45 8.72 -15.43
C ALA A 364 -20.66 9.21 -14.22
N THR A 365 -20.20 10.45 -14.29
CA THR A 365 -19.63 11.17 -13.15
C THR A 365 -20.73 11.73 -12.25
N PRO A 366 -20.58 11.69 -10.92
CA PRO A 366 -21.40 12.48 -10.01
C PRO A 366 -21.39 13.96 -10.43
N VAL A 367 -22.55 14.60 -10.34
CA VAL A 367 -22.79 15.95 -10.92
C VAL A 367 -21.97 17.03 -10.22
N ASP A 368 -21.60 16.80 -8.96
CA ASP A 368 -21.01 17.80 -8.05
C ASP A 368 -19.49 17.66 -7.86
N GLU A 369 -18.84 16.73 -8.56
CA GLU A 369 -17.41 16.43 -8.37
C GLU A 369 -16.51 17.05 -9.47
N ASN A 370 -15.26 17.35 -9.09
CA ASN A 370 -14.32 18.07 -9.96
C ASN A 370 -13.99 17.25 -11.24
N PRO A 371 -14.31 17.75 -12.45
CA PRO A 371 -14.15 16.97 -13.69
C PRO A 371 -12.72 16.48 -13.98
N ARG A 372 -11.69 17.08 -13.36
CA ARG A 372 -10.30 16.63 -13.45
C ARG A 372 -10.01 15.43 -12.55
N VAL A 373 -10.54 15.45 -11.33
CA VAL A 373 -10.37 14.36 -10.34
C VAL A 373 -11.06 13.11 -10.88
N ASN A 374 -12.32 13.22 -11.27
CA ASN A 374 -13.11 12.12 -11.81
C ASN A 374 -12.48 11.50 -13.06
N ARG A 375 -11.86 12.31 -13.93
CA ARG A 375 -11.07 11.79 -15.06
C ARG A 375 -9.89 10.95 -14.57
N MET A 376 -9.12 11.44 -13.60
CA MET A 376 -7.96 10.74 -13.03
C MET A 376 -8.34 9.44 -12.29
N GLU A 377 -9.54 9.37 -11.71
CA GLU A 377 -10.12 8.13 -11.15
C GLU A 377 -10.51 7.14 -12.25
N ARG A 378 -11.23 7.59 -13.30
CA ARG A 378 -11.57 6.73 -14.44
C ARG A 378 -10.32 6.14 -15.10
N CYS A 379 -9.25 6.91 -15.23
CA CYS A 379 -7.97 6.38 -15.74
C CYS A 379 -7.44 5.21 -14.89
N ALA A 380 -7.67 5.21 -13.57
CA ALA A 380 -7.24 4.13 -12.68
C ALA A 380 -8.13 2.87 -12.76
N TYR A 381 -9.31 2.95 -13.38
CA TYR A 381 -10.31 1.87 -13.35
C TYR A 381 -9.84 0.56 -14.01
N ASN A 382 -9.02 0.63 -15.05
CA ASN A 382 -8.44 -0.53 -15.73
C ASN A 382 -7.03 -0.92 -15.20
N ILE A 383 -6.51 -0.21 -14.19
CA ILE A 383 -5.28 -0.60 -13.48
C ILE A 383 -5.56 -1.73 -12.50
N ARG A 384 -4.58 -2.63 -12.33
CA ARG A 384 -4.68 -3.78 -11.43
C ARG A 384 -3.56 -3.80 -10.40
N ALA A 385 -3.91 -4.23 -9.19
CA ALA A 385 -2.96 -4.62 -8.16
C ALA A 385 -2.60 -6.10 -8.35
N VAL A 386 -1.33 -6.45 -8.13
CA VAL A 386 -0.81 -7.81 -8.29
C VAL A 386 0.11 -8.14 -7.12
N GLU A 387 -0.21 -9.20 -6.38
CA GLU A 387 0.57 -9.67 -5.24
C GLU A 387 2.00 -10.06 -5.65
N GLY A 388 2.98 -9.65 -4.84
CA GLY A 388 4.40 -9.82 -5.19
C GLY A 388 4.89 -11.26 -5.37
N HIS A 389 4.14 -12.25 -4.88
CA HIS A 389 4.46 -13.68 -5.06
C HIS A 389 3.97 -14.26 -6.41
N ALA A 390 3.11 -13.55 -7.14
CA ALA A 390 2.62 -13.93 -8.46
C ALA A 390 3.57 -13.48 -9.60
N ILE A 391 4.43 -12.50 -9.33
CA ILE A 391 5.36 -11.90 -10.29
C ILE A 391 6.77 -12.47 -10.14
N ASP A 392 7.43 -12.72 -11.28
CA ASP A 392 8.89 -12.83 -11.35
C ASP A 392 9.48 -11.61 -12.09
N THR A 393 10.27 -10.82 -11.37
CA THR A 393 10.96 -9.63 -11.92
C THR A 393 12.23 -9.97 -12.70
N THR A 394 12.72 -11.21 -12.61
CA THR A 394 13.92 -11.70 -13.31
C THR A 394 13.58 -12.46 -14.60
N GLY A 395 12.35 -12.97 -14.71
CA GLY A 395 11.86 -13.77 -15.83
C GLY A 395 12.52 -15.14 -16.00
N VAL A 396 13.17 -15.67 -14.96
CA VAL A 396 13.80 -17.01 -14.95
C VAL A 396 12.89 -18.11 -14.39
N SER A 397 11.82 -17.72 -13.71
CA SER A 397 10.86 -18.62 -13.07
C SER A 397 9.73 -18.94 -14.04
N CYS A 398 9.43 -20.23 -14.15
CA CYS A 398 8.25 -20.70 -14.87
C CYS A 398 6.97 -20.43 -14.08
N ASP A 399 5.85 -20.35 -14.80
CA ASP A 399 4.50 -20.24 -14.23
C ASP A 399 4.34 -19.06 -13.26
N LYS A 400 4.94 -17.92 -13.65
CA LYS A 400 4.83 -16.61 -13.00
C LYS A 400 4.56 -15.52 -14.03
N ILE A 401 3.92 -14.44 -13.58
CA ILE A 401 3.73 -13.21 -14.35
C ILE A 401 5.11 -12.58 -14.56
N GLY A 402 5.54 -12.41 -15.81
CA GLY A 402 6.88 -11.90 -16.15
C GLY A 402 7.90 -12.95 -16.59
N VAL A 403 7.51 -14.22 -16.72
CA VAL A 403 8.35 -15.27 -17.34
C VAL A 403 8.91 -14.80 -18.69
N SER A 404 10.23 -14.91 -18.88
CA SER A 404 10.88 -14.47 -20.11
C SER A 404 10.75 -15.50 -21.22
N LEU A 405 10.75 -15.02 -22.46
CA LEU A 405 10.73 -15.86 -23.66
C LEU A 405 12.03 -16.67 -23.84
N GLY A 406 13.11 -16.29 -23.17
CA GLY A 406 14.33 -17.11 -23.07
C GLY A 406 14.14 -18.33 -22.19
N THR A 407 13.44 -18.17 -21.05
CA THR A 407 13.13 -19.23 -20.07
C THR A 407 12.08 -20.21 -20.59
N TRP A 408 11.02 -19.68 -21.23
CA TRP A 408 10.08 -20.51 -21.97
C TRP A 408 10.79 -21.20 -23.13
N GLY A 409 11.46 -20.44 -24.00
CA GLY A 409 12.16 -20.91 -25.20
C GLY A 409 13.51 -21.60 -24.96
N ASN A 410 13.68 -22.26 -23.81
CA ASN A 410 14.78 -23.17 -23.52
C ASN A 410 14.42 -24.55 -24.07
N GLU A 411 14.96 -24.89 -25.25
CA GLU A 411 14.56 -26.08 -25.99
C GLU A 411 14.75 -27.39 -25.21
N GLY A 412 15.83 -27.51 -24.43
CA GLY A 412 16.11 -28.73 -23.66
C GLY A 412 15.10 -29.00 -22.56
N ARG A 413 14.56 -27.95 -21.92
CA ARG A 413 13.47 -28.08 -20.93
C ARG A 413 12.13 -28.20 -21.64
N LEU A 414 11.85 -27.29 -22.56
CA LEU A 414 10.57 -27.18 -23.25
C LEU A 414 10.23 -28.46 -24.02
N CYS A 415 11.15 -28.99 -24.82
CA CYS A 415 10.89 -30.17 -25.65
C CYS A 415 10.70 -31.48 -24.87
N ASN A 416 10.94 -31.47 -23.55
CA ASN A 416 10.81 -32.63 -22.67
C ASN A 416 9.75 -32.45 -21.56
N SER A 417 9.03 -31.32 -21.54
CA SER A 417 7.90 -31.04 -20.63
C SER A 417 6.55 -31.13 -21.34
N HIS A 418 5.46 -31.21 -20.58
CA HIS A 418 4.09 -31.20 -21.11
C HIS A 418 3.78 -29.90 -21.89
N LYS A 419 2.82 -29.96 -22.82
CA LYS A 419 2.31 -28.75 -23.51
C LYS A 419 1.78 -27.74 -22.49
N GLY A 420 2.04 -26.45 -22.70
CA GLY A 420 1.60 -25.38 -21.80
C GLY A 420 2.48 -25.20 -20.54
N SER A 421 3.55 -25.97 -20.37
CA SER A 421 4.52 -25.76 -19.28
C SER A 421 5.15 -24.37 -19.34
N CYS A 422 5.43 -23.76 -18.18
CA CYS A 422 6.11 -22.47 -18.03
C CYS A 422 5.32 -21.21 -18.41
N ILE A 423 4.06 -21.36 -18.85
CA ILE A 423 3.16 -20.25 -19.18
C ILE A 423 1.82 -20.34 -18.44
N GLN A 424 1.75 -21.08 -17.35
CA GLN A 424 0.61 -21.06 -16.43
C GLN A 424 0.67 -19.79 -15.55
N ASN A 425 -0.41 -19.52 -14.81
CA ASN A 425 -0.50 -18.46 -13.81
C ASN A 425 -0.08 -17.06 -14.31
N GLN A 426 -0.40 -16.76 -15.58
CA GLN A 426 -0.16 -15.46 -16.21
C GLN A 426 -1.21 -14.43 -15.77
N LEU A 427 -0.99 -13.16 -16.11
CA LEU A 427 -1.79 -12.04 -15.58
C LEU A 427 -3.30 -12.21 -15.83
N GLY A 428 -3.71 -12.68 -17.00
CA GLY A 428 -5.13 -12.89 -17.34
C GLY A 428 -5.80 -13.96 -16.48
N TRP A 429 -5.08 -15.02 -16.10
CA TRP A 429 -5.58 -16.01 -15.14
C TRP A 429 -5.69 -15.40 -13.73
N TYR A 430 -4.67 -14.65 -13.30
CA TYR A 430 -4.69 -13.95 -12.02
C TYR A 430 -5.86 -12.95 -11.91
N LEU A 431 -6.15 -12.22 -12.99
CA LEU A 431 -7.29 -11.30 -13.07
C LEU A 431 -8.65 -12.00 -13.14
N GLU A 432 -8.72 -13.19 -13.75
CA GLU A 432 -9.93 -14.02 -13.76
C GLU A 432 -10.23 -14.60 -12.36
N GLU A 433 -9.20 -15.06 -11.64
CA GLU A 433 -9.33 -15.63 -10.29
C GLU A 433 -9.64 -14.55 -9.23
N LYS A 434 -8.90 -13.44 -9.23
CA LYS A 434 -9.05 -12.37 -8.23
C LYS A 434 -10.20 -11.42 -8.54
N GLY A 435 -10.56 -11.24 -9.82
CA GLY A 435 -11.65 -10.37 -10.26
C GLY A 435 -11.55 -8.95 -9.70
N GLU A 436 -12.57 -8.55 -8.92
CA GLU A 436 -12.63 -7.24 -8.26
C GLU A 436 -11.51 -7.03 -7.23
N ALA A 437 -11.01 -8.08 -6.59
CA ALA A 437 -9.93 -7.98 -5.59
C ALA A 437 -8.57 -7.62 -6.22
N ALA A 438 -8.42 -7.76 -7.54
CA ALA A 438 -7.24 -7.26 -8.27
C ALA A 438 -7.37 -5.79 -8.70
N LYS A 439 -8.41 -5.06 -8.32
CA LYS A 439 -8.44 -3.59 -8.51
C LYS A 439 -7.51 -2.92 -7.50
N LEU A 440 -7.02 -1.73 -7.83
CA LEU A 440 -6.28 -0.92 -6.86
C LEU A 440 -7.15 -0.67 -5.61
N PRO A 441 -6.64 -0.92 -4.39
CA PRO A 441 -7.42 -0.77 -3.18
C PRO A 441 -7.80 0.68 -2.94
N ARG A 442 -9.00 0.93 -2.37
CA ARG A 442 -9.31 2.24 -1.79
C ARG A 442 -8.46 2.42 -0.54
N MET A 443 -7.78 3.56 -0.42
CA MET A 443 -6.99 3.88 0.77
C MET A 443 -7.60 5.09 1.46
N TYR A 444 -7.90 4.94 2.76
CA TYR A 444 -8.55 6.00 3.56
C TYR A 444 -9.89 6.45 2.93
N ASP A 445 -10.68 5.46 2.48
CA ASP A 445 -11.95 5.61 1.74
C ASP A 445 -11.86 6.39 0.41
N ALA A 446 -10.68 6.90 0.06
CA ALA A 446 -10.41 7.57 -1.20
C ALA A 446 -10.17 6.56 -2.34
N PRO A 447 -10.73 6.81 -3.54
CA PRO A 447 -10.38 6.06 -4.74
C PRO A 447 -8.96 6.38 -5.22
N PRO A 448 -8.32 5.46 -5.98
CA PRO A 448 -7.02 5.70 -6.59
C PRO A 448 -7.10 6.68 -7.75
N LEU A 449 -6.12 7.59 -7.82
CA LEU A 449 -5.97 8.65 -8.82
C LEU A 449 -4.64 8.50 -9.56
N ILE A 450 -4.64 8.61 -10.89
CA ILE A 450 -3.41 8.66 -11.67
C ILE A 450 -2.80 10.06 -11.69
N MET A 451 -1.56 10.20 -11.25
CA MET A 451 -0.82 11.46 -11.28
C MET A 451 0.52 11.35 -12.04
N ARG A 452 0.94 12.47 -12.64
CA ARG A 452 2.26 12.67 -13.26
C ARG A 452 3.11 13.62 -12.40
N LYS A 453 4.32 13.21 -12.03
CA LYS A 453 5.33 14.03 -11.36
C LYS A 453 6.44 14.36 -12.36
N GLY A 454 6.60 15.65 -12.66
CA GLY A 454 7.69 16.14 -13.52
C GLY A 454 7.50 15.99 -15.03
N GLY A 455 8.42 16.63 -15.75
CA GLY A 455 8.40 16.83 -17.20
C GLY A 455 8.22 18.31 -17.54
N SER A 456 9.23 18.88 -18.21
CA SER A 456 9.10 20.18 -18.86
C SER A 456 7.99 20.12 -19.92
N LYS A 457 7.46 21.29 -20.32
CA LYS A 457 6.71 21.42 -21.58
C LYS A 457 7.69 21.39 -22.78
N THR A 458 8.50 20.33 -22.88
CA THR A 458 9.13 19.98 -24.15
C THR A 458 8.03 19.51 -25.11
N GLU A 459 8.26 19.76 -26.39
CA GLU A 459 7.24 19.75 -27.44
C GLU A 459 6.48 18.42 -27.54
N LYS A 460 5.30 18.49 -28.17
CA LYS A 460 4.41 17.37 -28.46
C LYS A 460 5.19 16.14 -28.97
N SER A 461 5.43 15.16 -28.10
CA SER A 461 5.75 13.80 -28.54
C SER A 461 4.45 13.19 -29.08
N GLU A 462 4.24 13.30 -30.39
CA GLU A 462 2.93 13.07 -31.02
C GLU A 462 2.62 11.56 -31.25
N ALA A 463 3.39 10.63 -30.67
CA ALA A 463 3.42 9.23 -31.11
C ALA A 463 3.52 8.12 -30.02
N VAL A 464 3.60 8.43 -28.72
CA VAL A 464 3.84 7.41 -27.67
C VAL A 464 2.82 7.54 -26.54
N ASN A 465 2.21 6.42 -26.12
CA ASN A 465 1.29 6.38 -24.97
C ASN A 465 2.02 6.84 -23.71
N GLU A 466 1.38 7.60 -22.83
CA GLU A 466 2.04 8.21 -21.67
C GLU A 466 2.62 7.20 -20.67
N TRP A 467 2.16 5.94 -20.73
CA TRP A 467 2.67 4.74 -20.04
C TRP A 467 4.01 4.22 -20.56
N GLN A 468 4.42 4.63 -21.76
CA GLN A 468 5.67 4.23 -22.40
C GLN A 468 6.74 5.34 -22.38
N ASP A 469 6.37 6.58 -22.03
CA ASP A 469 7.34 7.68 -21.88
C ASP A 469 8.07 7.60 -20.53
N ARG A 470 9.25 6.98 -20.56
CA ARG A 470 10.13 6.81 -19.39
C ARG A 470 10.65 8.12 -18.78
N ASN A 471 10.42 9.27 -19.43
CA ASN A 471 10.76 10.59 -18.86
C ASN A 471 9.66 11.12 -17.93
N ILE A 472 8.51 10.44 -17.85
CA ILE A 472 7.39 10.78 -16.98
C ILE A 472 7.48 9.92 -15.72
N VAL A 473 7.66 10.53 -14.54
CA VAL A 473 7.44 9.81 -13.29
C VAL A 473 5.93 9.70 -13.09
N GLN A 474 5.44 8.48 -13.14
CA GLN A 474 4.03 8.16 -12.92
C GLN A 474 3.81 7.86 -11.44
N ALA A 475 2.59 8.07 -10.95
CA ALA A 475 2.24 7.82 -9.56
C ALA A 475 0.77 7.39 -9.44
N ILE A 476 0.51 6.49 -8.50
CA ILE A 476 -0.84 6.34 -7.93
C ILE A 476 -0.93 7.32 -6.77
N SER A 477 -2.07 7.99 -6.63
CA SER A 477 -2.31 8.96 -5.58
C SER A 477 -3.70 8.78 -4.98
N TYR A 478 -3.91 9.30 -3.77
CA TYR A 478 -5.17 9.26 -3.05
C TYR A 478 -5.40 10.65 -2.45
N THR A 479 -6.57 11.23 -2.68
CA THR A 479 -6.98 12.51 -2.08
C THR A 479 -7.85 12.23 -0.86
N ILE A 480 -7.35 12.58 0.31
CA ILE A 480 -7.92 12.16 1.59
C ILE A 480 -8.38 13.39 2.38
N LYS A 481 -9.61 13.32 2.88
CA LYS A 481 -10.20 14.31 3.78
C LYS A 481 -9.72 14.04 5.21
N GLU A 482 -9.32 15.08 5.94
CA GLU A 482 -9.00 15.03 7.37
C GLU A 482 -7.90 14.03 7.81
N ALA A 483 -7.01 13.61 6.91
CA ALA A 483 -5.99 12.59 7.22
C ALA A 483 -4.93 13.03 8.24
N ASP A 484 -4.64 14.33 8.31
CA ASP A 484 -3.46 14.86 8.97
C ASP A 484 -3.71 16.17 9.73
N VAL A 485 -2.82 16.42 10.68
CA VAL A 485 -2.72 17.65 11.46
C VAL A 485 -1.34 18.26 11.26
N SER A 486 -1.31 19.54 10.92
CA SER A 486 -0.11 20.33 10.69
C SER A 486 -0.04 21.46 11.71
N ARG A 487 1.01 21.46 12.52
CA ARG A 487 1.25 22.50 13.52
C ARG A 487 1.95 23.68 12.88
N ILE A 488 1.30 24.83 12.88
CA ILE A 488 1.83 26.11 12.40
C ILE A 488 2.33 26.92 13.59
N GLU A 489 3.57 27.37 13.50
CA GLU A 489 4.15 28.44 14.31
C GLU A 489 3.87 29.77 13.62
N ILE A 490 3.20 30.69 14.33
CA ILE A 490 2.94 32.08 13.91
C ILE A 490 3.67 33.01 14.89
N ASN A 491 4.57 33.85 14.40
CA ASN A 491 5.29 34.84 15.21
C ASN A 491 4.97 36.25 14.74
N SER A 492 4.38 37.08 15.62
CA SER A 492 3.92 38.44 15.33
C SER A 492 4.33 39.43 16.44
N PHE A 493 3.95 40.69 16.33
CA PHE A 493 4.09 41.72 17.38
C PHE A 493 3.52 41.26 18.74
N HIS A 494 3.82 42.01 19.81
CA HIS A 494 3.24 41.73 21.13
C HIS A 494 1.72 41.99 21.16
N GLY A 495 0.93 40.92 21.13
CA GLY A 495 -0.52 40.99 21.04
C GLY A 495 -1.26 39.82 21.68
N ASN A 496 -2.56 40.01 21.91
CA ASN A 496 -3.47 38.98 22.38
C ASN A 496 -4.14 38.30 21.19
N VAL A 497 -4.25 36.98 21.22
CA VAL A 497 -4.88 36.16 20.18
C VAL A 497 -6.30 35.80 20.59
N THR A 498 -7.23 35.75 19.65
CA THR A 498 -8.58 35.23 19.83
C THR A 498 -8.95 34.37 18.62
N GLU A 499 -9.30 33.11 18.83
CA GLU A 499 -9.90 32.24 17.80
C GLU A 499 -11.37 32.64 17.62
N ILE A 500 -11.82 32.74 16.38
CA ILE A 500 -13.22 32.94 16.02
C ILE A 500 -13.76 31.58 15.57
N ILE A 501 -14.72 31.06 16.32
CA ILE A 501 -15.43 29.82 15.98
C ILE A 501 -16.86 30.21 15.61
N SER A 502 -17.25 29.99 14.36
CA SER A 502 -18.66 30.08 13.97
C SER A 502 -19.43 28.94 14.64
N ASN A 503 -20.56 29.27 15.29
CA ASN A 503 -21.41 28.28 15.95
C ASN A 503 -22.85 28.46 15.48
N SER A 504 -23.41 27.42 14.85
CA SER A 504 -24.78 27.39 14.34
C SER A 504 -25.47 26.08 14.73
N PHE A 505 -26.77 26.16 15.03
CA PHE A 505 -27.58 24.96 15.27
C PHE A 505 -27.67 24.09 14.01
N GLY A 506 -27.54 22.78 14.19
CA GLY A 506 -27.73 21.78 13.14
C GLY A 506 -28.35 20.51 13.70
N PHE A 507 -28.81 19.63 12.81
CA PHE A 507 -29.43 18.36 13.20
C PHE A 507 -29.13 17.25 12.17
N ILE A 508 -29.25 16.00 12.61
CA ILE A 508 -29.07 14.80 11.78
C ILE A 508 -30.36 14.59 10.97
N VAL A 509 -30.27 14.80 9.65
CA VAL A 509 -31.37 14.54 8.71
C VAL A 509 -31.55 13.04 8.48
N ARG A 510 -30.45 12.30 8.47
CA ARG A 510 -30.42 10.85 8.22
C ARG A 510 -29.13 10.24 8.76
N ALA A 511 -29.23 9.08 9.39
CA ALA A 511 -28.11 8.18 9.64
C ALA A 511 -28.49 6.77 9.17
N ILE A 512 -27.60 6.07 8.47
CA ILE A 512 -27.75 4.66 8.07
C ILE A 512 -26.39 3.95 8.06
N ILE A 513 -26.39 2.62 8.15
CA ILE A 513 -25.21 1.78 7.92
C ILE A 513 -25.33 1.15 6.53
N GLU A 514 -24.26 1.23 5.72
CA GLU A 514 -24.22 0.77 4.33
C GLU A 514 -23.89 -0.72 4.25
N GLY A 515 -24.94 -1.55 4.14
CA GLY A 515 -24.82 -3.01 4.04
C GLY A 515 -24.71 -3.72 5.39
N ASP A 516 -24.46 -5.04 5.34
CA ASP A 516 -24.21 -5.86 6.54
C ASP A 516 -22.70 -5.91 6.85
N CYS A 517 -22.35 -5.80 8.13
CA CYS A 517 -20.97 -5.72 8.58
C CYS A 517 -20.30 -7.09 8.71
N VAL A 518 -19.20 -7.33 7.99
CA VAL A 518 -18.49 -8.62 8.02
C VAL A 518 -17.63 -8.75 9.28
N LEU A 519 -17.94 -9.75 10.11
CA LEU A 519 -17.16 -10.07 11.31
C LEU A 519 -15.75 -10.57 10.98
N ALA A 520 -14.77 -10.17 11.80
CA ALA A 520 -13.37 -10.56 11.68
C ALA A 520 -12.72 -10.26 10.29
N SER A 521 -13.30 -9.35 9.52
CA SER A 521 -12.73 -8.83 8.27
C SER A 521 -11.84 -7.60 8.55
N ASN A 522 -10.87 -7.36 7.66
CA ASN A 522 -10.14 -6.07 7.61
C ASN A 522 -10.96 -4.97 6.91
N GLU A 523 -12.15 -5.29 6.40
CA GLU A 523 -13.06 -4.37 5.74
C GLU A 523 -13.95 -3.64 6.77
N SER A 524 -13.86 -2.32 6.81
CA SER A 524 -14.72 -1.46 7.65
C SER A 524 -16.07 -1.21 7.00
N CYS A 525 -17.14 -1.24 7.79
CA CYS A 525 -18.47 -0.82 7.33
C CYS A 525 -18.56 0.71 7.23
N LEU A 526 -19.46 1.25 6.42
CA LEU A 526 -19.63 2.69 6.28
C LEU A 526 -20.93 3.16 6.95
N VAL A 527 -20.81 4.03 7.95
CA VAL A 527 -21.94 4.77 8.52
C VAL A 527 -22.10 6.06 7.72
N ILE A 528 -23.23 6.21 7.02
CA ILE A 528 -23.56 7.40 6.24
C ILE A 528 -24.42 8.32 7.09
N VAL A 529 -23.94 9.54 7.34
CA VAL A 529 -24.66 10.54 8.13
C VAL A 529 -24.83 11.81 7.31
N THR A 530 -26.07 12.28 7.21
CA THR A 530 -26.43 13.55 6.57
C THR A 530 -26.89 14.53 7.63
N THR A 531 -26.23 15.69 7.69
CA THR A 531 -26.51 16.75 8.67
C THR A 531 -26.89 18.04 7.95
N LYS A 532 -27.82 18.78 8.54
CA LYS A 532 -28.23 20.11 8.07
C LYS A 532 -27.74 21.19 9.02
N ASN A 533 -27.11 22.23 8.48
CA ASN A 533 -26.92 23.50 9.19
C ASN A 533 -28.23 24.32 9.07
N THR A 534 -28.73 24.84 10.19
CA THR A 534 -29.93 25.71 10.25
C THR A 534 -29.61 27.19 10.46
N GLY A 535 -28.34 27.50 10.75
CA GLY A 535 -27.82 28.86 10.76
C GLY A 535 -27.74 29.47 9.34
N LYS A 536 -27.48 30.77 9.30
CA LYS A 536 -27.28 31.54 8.06
C LYS A 536 -25.84 31.50 7.58
N ASP A 537 -24.92 31.24 8.49
CA ASP A 537 -23.48 31.30 8.28
C ASP A 537 -22.89 29.88 8.29
N PRO A 538 -21.77 29.63 7.60
CA PRO A 538 -21.09 28.35 7.64
C PRO A 538 -20.63 28.04 9.06
N ALA A 539 -20.75 26.78 9.51
CA ALA A 539 -20.30 26.37 10.82
C ALA A 539 -19.63 24.98 10.78
N PRO A 540 -18.63 24.71 11.64
CA PRO A 540 -18.10 23.38 11.85
C PRO A 540 -19.09 22.54 12.63
N TYR A 541 -19.18 21.27 12.27
CA TYR A 541 -19.84 20.22 13.03
C TYR A 541 -18.87 19.06 13.24
N ALA A 542 -19.10 18.27 14.29
CA ALA A 542 -18.35 17.06 14.56
C ALA A 542 -19.29 15.89 14.87
N HIS A 543 -18.94 14.71 14.39
CA HIS A 543 -19.73 13.49 14.49
C HIS A 543 -18.95 12.42 15.25
N ARG A 544 -19.62 11.74 16.17
CA ARG A 544 -19.09 10.55 16.87
C ARG A 544 -20.11 9.43 16.76
N VAL A 545 -19.66 8.20 16.53
CA VAL A 545 -20.52 7.02 16.53
C VAL A 545 -20.03 6.05 17.58
N HIS A 546 -20.94 5.60 18.45
CA HIS A 546 -20.69 4.60 19.48
C HIS A 546 -21.71 3.48 19.35
N CYS A 547 -21.25 2.25 19.19
CA CYS A 547 -22.11 1.07 19.03
C CYS A 547 -22.06 0.19 20.26
N TYR A 548 -23.22 -0.33 20.65
CA TYR A 548 -23.45 -1.05 21.88
C TYR A 548 -24.12 -2.41 21.65
N GLU A 549 -23.83 -3.34 22.57
CA GLU A 549 -24.50 -4.63 22.74
C GLU A 549 -25.67 -4.47 23.73
N GLY A 550 -26.84 -5.03 23.37
CA GLY A 550 -28.06 -5.00 24.19
C GLY A 550 -28.89 -3.71 24.12
N GLU A 551 -30.09 -3.72 24.70
CA GLU A 551 -31.03 -2.58 24.69
C GLU A 551 -30.64 -1.42 25.64
N ILE A 552 -29.64 -1.60 26.51
CA ILE A 552 -29.33 -0.67 27.63
C ILE A 552 -27.89 -0.12 27.56
N ASN A 553 -27.31 -0.07 26.36
CA ASN A 553 -25.96 0.47 26.09
C ASN A 553 -24.85 -0.12 27.00
N GLU A 554 -24.97 -1.39 27.43
CA GLU A 554 -24.16 -1.93 28.54
C GLU A 554 -22.69 -2.13 28.19
N ARG A 555 -22.38 -2.39 26.90
CA ARG A 555 -21.02 -2.66 26.43
C ARG A 555 -20.80 -2.05 25.05
N ALA A 556 -19.80 -1.18 24.93
CA ALA A 556 -19.37 -0.63 23.65
C ALA A 556 -18.62 -1.70 22.83
N VAL A 557 -19.10 -2.00 21.63
CA VAL A 557 -18.54 -3.01 20.70
C VAL A 557 -17.76 -2.39 19.53
N ALA A 558 -18.09 -1.14 19.18
CA ALA A 558 -17.41 -0.39 18.14
C ALA A 558 -17.53 1.11 18.41
N ALA A 559 -16.56 1.89 17.92
CA ALA A 559 -16.64 3.33 17.92
C ALA A 559 -15.90 3.90 16.70
N THR A 560 -16.40 5.00 16.14
CA THR A 560 -15.63 5.79 15.16
C THR A 560 -14.72 6.77 15.88
N LYS A 561 -13.76 7.34 15.13
CA LYS A 561 -13.13 8.60 15.53
C LYS A 561 -14.12 9.75 15.37
N GLU A 562 -13.79 10.91 15.95
CA GLU A 562 -14.45 12.17 15.62
C GLU A 562 -14.16 12.52 14.16
N TYR A 563 -15.21 12.69 13.36
CA TYR A 563 -15.15 13.23 12.01
C TYR A 563 -15.76 14.62 12.02
N SER A 564 -15.14 15.58 11.35
CA SER A 564 -15.68 16.94 11.29
C SER A 564 -16.08 17.35 9.88
N VAL A 565 -16.95 18.34 9.78
CA VAL A 565 -17.42 18.87 8.51
C VAL A 565 -17.89 20.30 8.68
N ASP A 566 -17.36 21.20 7.85
CA ASP A 566 -17.88 22.55 7.70
C ASP A 566 -19.09 22.50 6.77
N ILE A 567 -20.25 23.01 7.22
CA ILE A 567 -21.50 23.02 6.46
C ILE A 567 -21.94 24.48 6.25
N GLU A 568 -22.15 24.89 5.00
CA GLU A 568 -22.64 26.23 4.65
C GLU A 568 -24.02 26.50 5.26
N GLY A 569 -24.36 27.78 5.46
CA GLY A 569 -25.64 28.18 6.06
C GLY A 569 -26.86 27.66 5.28
N ASN A 570 -27.83 27.07 5.98
CA ASN A 570 -29.02 26.41 5.43
C ASN A 570 -28.76 25.21 4.47
N ASP A 571 -27.52 24.75 4.35
CA ASP A 571 -27.13 23.63 3.48
C ASP A 571 -27.07 22.28 4.22
N THR A 572 -26.90 21.20 3.47
CA THR A 572 -26.77 19.83 3.97
C THR A 572 -25.49 19.17 3.48
N SER A 573 -24.75 18.53 4.39
CA SER A 573 -23.57 17.72 4.03
C SER A 573 -23.79 16.26 4.42
N THR A 574 -23.22 15.35 3.63
CA THR A 574 -23.23 13.91 3.90
C THR A 574 -21.81 13.40 4.05
N ILE A 575 -21.51 12.81 5.20
CA ILE A 575 -20.25 12.15 5.50
C ILE A 575 -20.42 10.63 5.51
N LYS A 576 -19.33 9.91 5.20
CA LYS A 576 -19.22 8.45 5.37
C LYS A 576 -18.11 8.18 6.39
N MET A 577 -18.44 7.45 7.45
CA MET A 577 -17.51 7.14 8.54
C MET A 577 -17.25 5.63 8.61
N PRO A 578 -15.99 5.17 8.47
CA PRO A 578 -15.65 3.76 8.63
C PRO A 578 -15.80 3.31 10.09
N LEU A 579 -16.64 2.31 10.31
CA LEU A 579 -16.86 1.62 11.57
C LEU A 579 -16.06 0.31 11.58
N LEU A 580 -15.19 0.15 12.57
CA LEU A 580 -14.43 -1.07 12.83
C LEU A 580 -15.07 -1.80 14.01
N ILE A 581 -15.49 -3.03 13.79
CA ILE A 581 -16.13 -3.87 14.81
C ILE A 581 -15.05 -4.65 15.55
N MET A 582 -14.99 -4.47 16.87
CA MET A 582 -14.13 -5.27 17.74
C MET A 582 -14.81 -6.60 18.02
N ASP A 583 -14.04 -7.69 18.07
CA ASP A 583 -14.50 -9.09 18.16
C ASP A 583 -15.74 -9.32 19.06
N ILE A 584 -16.86 -9.78 18.47
CA ILE A 584 -18.16 -9.99 19.13
C ILE A 584 -18.59 -11.46 19.02
N GLU A 585 -19.00 -12.07 20.14
CA GLU A 585 -19.74 -13.32 20.13
C GLU A 585 -21.22 -13.05 19.79
N VAL A 586 -21.62 -13.35 18.56
CA VAL A 586 -22.95 -13.01 18.01
C VAL A 586 -24.08 -13.67 18.80
N SER A 587 -24.78 -12.89 19.64
CA SER A 587 -25.97 -13.36 20.35
C SER A 587 -27.10 -12.33 20.54
N GLU A 588 -26.80 -11.02 20.55
CA GLU A 588 -27.78 -9.96 20.82
C GLU A 588 -27.87 -8.90 19.69
N PRO A 589 -29.01 -8.18 19.58
CA PRO A 589 -29.14 -7.08 18.62
C PRO A 589 -28.18 -5.93 18.96
N LEU A 590 -27.54 -5.37 17.94
CA LEU A 590 -26.59 -4.28 18.07
C LEU A 590 -27.21 -2.96 17.59
N SER A 591 -26.89 -1.87 18.29
CA SER A 591 -27.31 -0.52 17.89
C SER A 591 -26.16 0.46 18.00
N CYS A 592 -26.18 1.50 17.16
CA CYS A 592 -25.18 2.57 17.13
C CYS A 592 -25.83 3.92 17.39
N GLU A 593 -25.37 4.62 18.41
CA GLU A 593 -25.70 6.02 18.66
C GLU A 593 -24.77 6.91 17.81
N VAL A 594 -25.38 7.77 16.99
CA VAL A 594 -24.70 8.77 16.14
C VAL A 594 -24.95 10.14 16.76
N GLN A 595 -23.90 10.74 17.32
CA GLN A 595 -23.92 12.02 18.02
C GLN A 595 -23.40 13.15 17.13
N LEU A 596 -24.07 14.30 17.17
CA LEU A 596 -23.72 15.53 16.45
C LEU A 596 -23.35 16.64 17.45
N TYR A 597 -22.15 17.17 17.29
CA TYR A 597 -21.59 18.27 18.06
C TYR A 597 -21.46 19.54 17.21
N SER A 598 -21.58 20.70 17.87
CA SER A 598 -21.30 22.01 17.30
C SER A 598 -19.80 22.29 17.16
N GLY A 599 -19.44 23.37 16.46
CA GLY A 599 -18.07 23.91 16.47
C GLY A 599 -17.57 24.29 17.87
N GLY A 600 -18.48 24.59 18.81
CA GLY A 600 -18.17 24.78 20.24
C GLY A 600 -17.96 23.49 21.04
N LYS A 601 -18.12 22.31 20.40
CA LYS A 601 -18.15 20.97 21.01
C LYS A 601 -19.32 20.69 21.97
N ASP A 602 -20.38 21.48 21.89
CA ASP A 602 -21.67 21.16 22.53
C ASP A 602 -22.41 20.08 21.73
N LEU A 603 -22.95 19.05 22.41
CA LEU A 603 -23.83 18.06 21.78
C LEU A 603 -25.16 18.73 21.39
N ILE A 604 -25.50 18.72 20.10
CA ILE A 604 -26.72 19.33 19.55
C ILE A 604 -27.82 18.28 19.35
N ASP A 605 -27.47 17.11 18.83
CA ASP A 605 -28.42 16.09 18.37
C ASP A 605 -27.82 14.67 18.48
N SER A 606 -28.68 13.65 18.57
CA SER A 606 -28.25 12.25 18.62
C SER A 606 -29.34 11.30 18.07
N VAL A 607 -28.93 10.32 17.26
CA VAL A 607 -29.83 9.35 16.60
C VAL A 607 -29.28 7.94 16.71
N THR A 608 -30.12 6.98 17.13
CA THR A 608 -29.77 5.55 17.17
C THR A 608 -30.13 4.84 15.87
N VAL A 609 -29.21 4.03 15.34
CA VAL A 609 -29.40 3.19 14.14
C VAL A 609 -29.09 1.71 14.44
N PRO A 610 -29.82 0.74 13.86
CA PRO A 610 -29.52 -0.69 14.03
C PRO A 610 -28.27 -1.10 13.24
N LEU A 611 -27.52 -2.09 13.77
CA LEU A 611 -26.32 -2.65 13.16
C LEU A 611 -26.51 -4.14 12.86
N ASN A 612 -26.42 -4.52 11.59
CA ASN A 612 -26.50 -5.91 11.13
C ASN A 612 -25.11 -6.49 10.88
N LEU A 613 -24.93 -7.78 11.20
CA LEU A 613 -23.66 -8.52 11.01
C LEU A 613 -23.79 -9.62 9.96
N ALA A 614 -22.76 -9.78 9.14
CA ALA A 614 -22.57 -10.87 8.20
C ALA A 614 -21.40 -11.78 8.64
N ALA A 615 -21.55 -13.08 8.40
CA ALA A 615 -20.49 -14.06 8.67
C ALA A 615 -19.33 -13.94 7.66
N PRO A 616 -18.07 -14.15 8.08
CA PRO A 616 -16.92 -14.08 7.19
C PRO A 616 -17.00 -15.14 6.08
N LYS A 617 -16.84 -14.68 4.82
CA LYS A 617 -16.82 -15.56 3.65
C LYS A 617 -15.41 -16.14 3.48
N ALA A 618 -15.25 -17.44 3.73
CA ALA A 618 -13.96 -18.10 3.66
C ALA A 618 -13.31 -18.02 2.26
N THR A 619 -12.16 -17.35 2.16
CA THR A 619 -11.35 -17.29 0.93
C THR A 619 -10.28 -18.38 0.92
N MET A 620 -10.62 -19.47 0.24
CA MET A 620 -9.82 -20.50 -0.45
C MET A 620 -8.51 -21.05 0.17
N GLY A 621 -8.36 -22.38 0.03
CA GLY A 621 -7.16 -23.14 0.40
C GLY A 621 -6.09 -23.19 -0.70
N PRO A 622 -5.04 -24.02 -0.52
CA PRO A 622 -3.84 -24.00 -1.35
C PRO A 622 -4.06 -24.44 -2.81
N ASP A 623 -3.32 -23.83 -3.73
CA ASP A 623 -3.28 -24.18 -5.16
C ASP A 623 -2.74 -25.63 -5.35
N THR A 624 -3.36 -26.34 -6.29
CA THR A 624 -3.12 -27.75 -6.60
C THR A 624 -2.66 -27.96 -8.06
N ARG A 625 -2.36 -26.89 -8.81
CA ARG A 625 -2.18 -26.95 -10.27
C ARG A 625 -0.77 -26.70 -10.79
N SER A 626 0.19 -26.35 -9.95
CA SER A 626 1.61 -26.32 -10.35
C SER A 626 2.10 -27.73 -10.72
N GLN A 627 2.42 -27.95 -12.00
CA GLN A 627 2.93 -29.23 -12.51
C GLN A 627 4.42 -29.17 -12.91
N ASP A 628 5.11 -28.03 -12.77
CA ASP A 628 6.52 -27.89 -13.13
C ASP A 628 7.42 -28.32 -11.96
N SER A 629 7.80 -29.61 -11.94
CA SER A 629 8.62 -30.23 -10.89
C SER A 629 10.10 -29.80 -10.88
N VAL A 630 10.50 -28.89 -11.77
CA VAL A 630 11.92 -28.61 -12.10
C VAL A 630 12.38 -27.21 -11.66
N THR A 631 11.48 -26.28 -11.30
CA THR A 631 11.85 -24.92 -10.89
C THR A 631 11.76 -24.68 -9.39
N ASN A 632 12.75 -25.20 -8.64
CA ASN A 632 13.04 -24.73 -7.29
C ASN A 632 14.53 -24.32 -7.18
N PRO A 633 14.89 -23.07 -7.54
CA PRO A 633 16.29 -22.63 -7.59
C PRO A 633 16.99 -22.52 -6.21
N ALA A 634 16.30 -22.89 -5.12
CA ALA A 634 16.84 -22.90 -3.76
C ALA A 634 17.63 -24.18 -3.40
N SER A 635 17.54 -25.28 -4.16
CA SER A 635 18.16 -26.58 -3.81
C SER A 635 19.60 -26.76 -4.31
N ASN A 636 20.39 -25.67 -4.38
CA ASN A 636 21.83 -25.71 -4.69
C ASN A 636 22.71 -25.52 -3.43
N ILE A 637 22.23 -26.01 -2.29
CA ILE A 637 23.05 -26.34 -1.12
C ILE A 637 22.72 -27.79 -0.80
N GLY A 638 23.74 -28.64 -0.86
CA GLY A 638 23.54 -30.08 -0.85
C GLY A 638 23.10 -30.61 0.51
N ASP A 639 21.94 -31.27 0.54
CA ASP A 639 21.74 -32.47 1.32
C ASP A 639 21.23 -33.56 0.37
N ASP A 640 21.90 -34.71 0.40
CA ASP A 640 21.66 -35.88 -0.44
C ASP A 640 20.51 -36.70 0.17
N ASP A 641 19.30 -36.13 0.17
CA ASP A 641 18.11 -36.78 0.74
C ASP A 641 17.30 -37.54 -0.32
N THR A 642 17.07 -38.81 -0.02
CA THR A 642 16.69 -39.83 -1.02
C THR A 642 15.19 -39.97 -1.15
N GLY A 643 14.56 -38.92 -1.69
CA GLY A 643 13.14 -38.87 -2.06
C GLY A 643 12.78 -39.81 -3.21
N THR A 644 12.56 -41.08 -2.88
CA THR A 644 11.96 -42.17 -3.68
C THR A 644 11.51 -41.81 -5.10
N ILE A 645 12.40 -42.04 -6.08
CA ILE A 645 11.98 -42.32 -7.46
C ILE A 645 11.20 -43.63 -7.43
N ASP A 646 10.00 -43.64 -8.00
CA ASP A 646 9.21 -44.86 -8.16
C ASP A 646 9.97 -45.80 -9.11
N TYR A 647 10.45 -46.92 -8.57
CA TYR A 647 11.28 -47.87 -9.31
C TYR A 647 10.38 -48.75 -10.19
N ASP A 648 10.21 -48.33 -11.46
CA ASP A 648 9.72 -49.17 -12.57
C ASP A 648 10.76 -50.26 -12.95
N GLY A 649 11.17 -51.03 -11.94
CA GLY A 649 12.13 -52.14 -12.00
C GLY A 649 11.52 -53.47 -11.54
N GLN A 650 10.20 -53.55 -11.33
CA GLN A 650 9.54 -54.79 -10.94
C GLN A 650 9.36 -55.71 -12.16
N CYS A 651 10.01 -56.87 -12.11
CA CYS A 651 9.87 -57.90 -13.13
C CYS A 651 8.50 -58.60 -13.00
N HIS A 652 7.46 -58.08 -13.67
CA HIS A 652 6.10 -58.65 -13.67
C HIS A 652 5.95 -59.98 -14.47
N CYS A 653 6.98 -60.82 -14.46
CA CYS A 653 6.91 -62.17 -15.01
C CYS A 653 6.52 -63.15 -13.88
N THR A 654 5.37 -63.80 -13.99
CA THR A 654 5.05 -64.95 -13.13
C THR A 654 6.05 -66.08 -13.40
N GLY A 655 6.53 -66.74 -12.33
CA GLY A 655 7.77 -67.54 -12.31
C GLY A 655 7.84 -68.80 -13.20
N PHE A 656 6.85 -69.02 -14.08
CA PHE A 656 6.82 -70.14 -15.03
C PHE A 656 6.82 -69.68 -16.51
N ALA A 657 6.78 -68.38 -16.78
CA ALA A 657 6.81 -67.83 -18.14
C ALA A 657 8.25 -67.67 -18.67
N VAL A 658 8.88 -68.77 -19.10
CA VAL A 658 10.27 -68.80 -19.61
C VAL A 658 10.54 -67.74 -20.69
N PHE A 659 9.59 -67.49 -21.59
CA PHE A 659 9.71 -66.44 -22.62
C PHE A 659 9.70 -65.01 -22.06
N CYS A 660 8.95 -64.73 -20.99
CA CYS A 660 8.91 -63.42 -20.33
C CYS A 660 10.26 -63.07 -19.67
N PHE A 661 10.93 -64.09 -19.12
CA PHE A 661 12.26 -63.94 -18.52
C PHE A 661 13.35 -63.65 -19.57
N ILE A 662 13.28 -64.28 -20.75
CA ILE A 662 14.22 -64.04 -21.85
C ILE A 662 14.05 -62.64 -22.44
N SER A 663 12.80 -62.16 -22.64
CA SER A 663 12.55 -60.81 -23.16
C SER A 663 12.95 -59.69 -22.20
N ASN A 664 12.89 -59.94 -20.88
CA ASN A 664 13.18 -58.97 -19.83
C ASN A 664 14.46 -59.28 -19.04
N PHE A 665 15.42 -59.97 -19.66
CA PHE A 665 16.60 -60.50 -18.99
C PHE A 665 17.43 -59.44 -18.25
N SER A 666 17.58 -58.24 -18.83
CA SER A 666 18.38 -57.15 -18.22
C SER A 666 17.81 -56.61 -16.90
N PRO A 667 16.55 -56.14 -16.81
CA PRO A 667 15.98 -55.70 -15.53
C PRO A 667 15.80 -56.85 -14.53
N CYS A 668 15.36 -58.04 -14.99
CA CYS A 668 15.09 -59.17 -14.09
C CYS A 668 16.38 -59.72 -13.45
N MET A 669 17.50 -59.80 -14.19
CA MET A 669 18.80 -60.17 -13.62
C MET A 669 19.38 -59.09 -12.69
N ARG A 670 19.17 -57.80 -12.98
CA ARG A 670 19.59 -56.71 -12.06
C ARG A 670 18.90 -56.83 -10.71
N HIS A 671 17.59 -57.05 -10.69
CA HIS A 671 16.84 -57.25 -9.44
C HIS A 671 17.35 -58.47 -8.66
N PHE A 672 17.63 -59.58 -9.35
CA PHE A 672 18.17 -60.80 -8.73
C PHE A 672 19.57 -60.58 -8.11
N PHE A 673 20.47 -59.88 -8.82
CA PHE A 673 21.79 -59.56 -8.28
C PHE A 673 21.73 -58.58 -7.11
N ASP A 674 20.94 -57.51 -7.20
CA ASP A 674 20.90 -56.47 -6.17
C ASP A 674 20.30 -56.99 -4.85
N SER A 675 19.30 -57.89 -4.93
CA SER A 675 18.70 -58.53 -3.77
C SER A 675 19.65 -59.51 -3.06
N TYR A 676 20.46 -60.29 -3.80
CA TYR A 676 21.40 -61.23 -3.18
C TYR A 676 22.73 -60.58 -2.75
N TYR A 677 23.21 -59.57 -3.49
CA TYR A 677 24.47 -58.89 -3.19
C TYR A 677 24.41 -58.11 -1.85
N LYS A 678 23.29 -57.45 -1.55
CA LYS A 678 23.09 -56.75 -0.27
C LYS A 678 23.23 -57.69 0.94
N TRP A 679 22.58 -58.86 0.90
CA TRP A 679 22.71 -59.86 1.97
C TRP A 679 24.14 -60.44 2.08
N PHE A 680 24.80 -60.70 0.95
CA PHE A 680 26.18 -61.17 0.92
C PHE A 680 27.16 -60.18 1.57
N VAL A 681 27.04 -58.88 1.24
CA VAL A 681 27.87 -57.81 1.82
C VAL A 681 27.62 -57.65 3.33
N ILE A 682 26.36 -57.71 3.79
CA ILE A 682 26.01 -57.62 5.21
C ILE A 682 26.63 -58.78 6.00
N VAL A 683 26.55 -60.02 5.50
CA VAL A 683 27.15 -61.19 6.16
C VAL A 683 28.67 -61.05 6.27
N ILE A 684 29.35 -60.60 5.20
CA ILE A 684 30.79 -60.34 5.23
C ILE A 684 31.14 -59.23 6.24
N ALA A 685 30.39 -58.12 6.25
CA ALA A 685 30.63 -57.01 7.16
C ALA A 685 30.52 -57.41 8.65
N VAL A 686 29.53 -58.24 8.99
CA VAL A 686 29.36 -58.79 10.35
C VAL A 686 30.53 -59.72 10.71
N VAL A 687 30.94 -60.63 9.82
CA VAL A 687 32.07 -61.53 10.05
C VAL A 687 33.39 -60.76 10.23
N VAL A 688 33.65 -59.76 9.39
CA VAL A 688 34.85 -58.90 9.48
C VAL A 688 34.85 -58.09 10.78
N THR A 689 33.70 -57.57 11.20
CA THR A 689 33.57 -56.79 12.44
C THR A 689 33.79 -57.67 13.67
N LEU A 690 33.28 -58.90 13.68
CA LEU A 690 33.55 -59.88 14.75
C LEU A 690 35.04 -60.28 14.82
N LEU A 691 35.72 -60.42 13.67
CA LEU A 691 37.15 -60.71 13.61
C LEU A 691 38.04 -59.53 14.07
N LEU A 692 37.63 -58.28 13.82
CA LEU A 692 38.38 -57.08 14.22
C LEU A 692 38.08 -56.59 15.65
N LEU A 693 37.02 -57.10 16.26
CA LEU A 693 36.56 -56.74 17.61
C LEU A 693 37.64 -56.84 18.71
N PRO A 694 38.51 -57.87 18.75
CA PRO A 694 39.62 -57.96 19.72
C PRO A 694 40.65 -56.84 19.61
N ILE A 695 40.80 -56.25 18.42
CA ILE A 695 41.76 -55.16 18.13
C ILE A 695 41.13 -53.78 18.38
N LEU A 696 39.83 -53.65 18.12
CA LEU A 696 39.06 -52.40 18.32
C LEU A 696 38.88 -52.03 19.81
N ILE A 697 38.63 -53.00 20.69
CA ILE A 697 38.42 -52.76 22.13
C ILE A 697 39.60 -52.00 22.81
N PRO A 698 40.88 -52.42 22.68
CA PRO A 698 41.99 -51.70 23.31
C PRO A 698 42.23 -50.31 22.70
N LEU A 699 42.02 -50.14 21.38
CA LEU A 699 42.12 -48.84 20.70
C LEU A 699 41.08 -47.83 21.23
N LEU A 700 39.82 -48.24 21.36
CA LEU A 700 38.76 -47.41 21.91
C LEU A 700 39.04 -47.02 23.37
N ARG A 701 39.53 -47.93 24.20
CA ARG A 701 39.95 -47.60 25.58
C ARG A 701 41.07 -46.55 25.62
N CYS A 702 42.03 -46.62 24.70
CA CYS A 702 43.13 -45.66 24.62
C CYS A 702 42.64 -44.25 24.19
N LEU A 703 41.76 -44.19 23.20
CA LEU A 703 41.17 -42.93 22.71
C LEU A 703 40.29 -42.25 23.77
N PHE A 704 39.36 -42.97 24.39
CA PHE A 704 38.51 -42.42 25.45
C PHE A 704 39.32 -42.01 26.69
N GLY A 705 40.38 -42.74 27.04
CA GLY A 705 41.30 -42.37 28.13
C GLY A 705 41.95 -40.99 27.93
N ARG A 706 42.37 -40.67 26.70
CA ARG A 706 42.96 -39.36 26.38
C ARG A 706 41.94 -38.22 26.42
N ILE A 707 40.71 -38.46 25.95
CA ILE A 707 39.62 -37.46 25.98
C ILE A 707 39.22 -37.12 27.44
N ILE A 708 39.09 -38.14 28.30
CA ILE A 708 38.74 -37.95 29.71
C ILE A 708 39.84 -37.21 30.48
N ALA A 709 41.12 -37.47 30.17
CA ALA A 709 42.25 -36.72 30.75
C ALA A 709 42.24 -35.24 30.33
N SER A 710 41.97 -34.94 29.06
CA SER A 710 41.85 -33.57 28.53
C SER A 710 40.73 -32.78 29.23
N MET A 711 39.55 -33.38 29.42
CA MET A 711 38.43 -32.72 30.08
C MET A 711 38.66 -32.41 31.57
N ARG A 712 39.44 -33.24 32.29
CA ARG A 712 39.81 -32.95 33.69
C ARG A 712 40.76 -31.75 33.81
N SER A 713 41.68 -31.57 32.85
CA SER A 713 42.55 -30.39 32.79
C SER A 713 41.76 -29.09 32.62
N MET A 714 40.72 -29.08 31.78
CA MET A 714 39.92 -27.87 31.55
C MET A 714 39.00 -27.48 32.72
N ARG A 715 38.51 -28.44 33.53
CA ARG A 715 37.73 -28.11 34.74
C ARG A 715 38.58 -27.40 35.80
N SER A 716 39.79 -27.89 36.06
CA SER A 716 40.72 -27.29 37.04
C SER A 716 41.08 -25.83 36.76
N ARG A 717 40.97 -25.34 35.52
CA ARG A 717 41.23 -23.93 35.19
C ARG A 717 40.06 -23.01 35.49
N ARG A 718 38.80 -23.45 35.30
CA ARG A 718 37.61 -22.62 35.57
C ARG A 718 37.41 -22.36 37.07
N ASP A 719 37.67 -23.37 37.90
CA ASP A 719 37.49 -23.24 39.35
C ASP A 719 38.52 -22.27 39.98
N ALA A 720 39.66 -22.04 39.32
CA ALA A 720 40.68 -21.07 39.76
C ALA A 720 40.30 -19.60 39.43
N GLU A 721 39.61 -19.35 38.30
CA GLU A 721 39.18 -17.99 37.92
C GLU A 721 38.02 -17.47 38.77
N VAL A 722 37.09 -18.35 39.17
CA VAL A 722 35.94 -17.97 40.02
C VAL A 722 36.40 -17.45 41.39
N ILE A 723 37.39 -18.11 42.01
CA ILE A 723 37.90 -17.75 43.35
C ILE A 723 38.58 -16.36 43.35
N LEU A 724 39.19 -15.93 42.24
CA LEU A 724 39.81 -14.60 42.14
C LEU A 724 38.77 -13.48 41.95
N SER A 725 37.62 -13.75 41.33
CA SER A 725 36.58 -12.73 41.11
C SER A 725 35.80 -12.34 42.37
N THR A 726 35.79 -13.19 43.41
CA THR A 726 34.91 -13.00 44.59
C THR A 726 35.56 -12.19 45.73
N ARG A 727 36.76 -11.64 45.52
CA ARG A 727 37.57 -11.00 46.59
C ARG A 727 37.67 -9.47 46.51
N SER A 728 36.98 -8.81 45.57
CA SER A 728 37.14 -7.37 45.30
C SER A 728 36.06 -6.44 45.88
N ASN A 729 35.00 -6.97 46.52
CA ASN A 729 33.92 -6.16 47.09
C ASN A 729 33.78 -6.34 48.61
N ILE A 730 34.67 -5.68 49.37
CA ILE A 730 34.45 -5.33 50.78
C ILE A 730 34.72 -3.82 50.90
N PRO A 731 33.74 -2.98 51.28
CA PRO A 731 33.98 -1.58 51.54
C PRO A 731 34.56 -1.38 52.95
N ASP A 732 35.72 -0.73 53.04
CA ASP A 732 36.34 -0.36 54.32
C ASP A 732 35.55 0.74 55.05
N PHE A 733 35.54 0.66 56.39
CA PHE A 733 34.89 1.62 57.27
C PHE A 733 35.85 1.99 58.41
N ASN A 734 36.16 3.29 58.56
CA ASN A 734 37.06 3.89 59.58
C ASN A 734 38.58 3.59 59.35
N ARG A 735 39.54 4.43 59.81
CA ARG A 735 39.48 5.52 60.80
C ARG A 735 40.69 6.49 60.69
N VAL A 736 40.52 7.67 61.31
CA VAL A 736 41.45 8.76 61.69
C VAL A 736 41.24 10.03 60.88
#